data_AF-A0A937PL31-F1
#
_entry.id   AF-A0A937PL31-F1
#
_cell.length_a   1.000
_cell.length_b   1.000
_cell.length_c   1.000
_cell.angle_alpha   90.00
_cell.angle_beta   90.00
_cell.angle_gamma   90.00
#
_symmetry.space_group_name_H-M   'P 1'
#
loop_
_entity.id
_entity.type
_entity.pdbx_description
1 polymer ?
#
loop_
_entity_poly.entity_id
_entity_poly.type
_entity_poly.pdbx_seq_one_letter_code
_entity_poly.pdbx_strand_id
1 'polypeptide(L)'
;IDAEYLNSHATVYLDGRDMGAIVFPGGELDITAACRPGATHVLSMYVTAMPLKGVMLSYIDTASAREVAGSVARRGLCGDVYLVSTPTGARIADVKVDTSVRKFQITVGAALDDLAQDAQYALRARIMDDGRSVGEFTSKTFKAGDLKDGRIAFTEDFKPEKLWDVHTPENTYNLNLSLLEAGGKVLDVGHPVQFGFREFWIDGRDFFLNGSRIFLSSVPLDNAQVGAAWATYAAAKESLERLKSFGINFVYTHNYGCEPGSHLSFAEVLRAADDTGMLVALSQPHFSHYDWEATDADETNGYARHAQFYVRAAGNHPSVVFYSMSHNATGYSEDMNPDMIDGIQNPRDTWSLRNSKRATRAAAIVEGMDPGRIVYHHASGNLGPMHTSNFYANFVPVQEMSDWFEHWATAGVKPLFTCEYSVPFPWDWTMYRGWYKGERSFGSAKVPWEFCLAEWNSQFFGDEAFEISEMEKRNLRWEARKFRTGDLWHRWDYPHVVGSSAFAERWPIYAMYFTDNWRAFRTWGVSANSPWSHGHYWTLRDGVDKGREEFGVDWENLQRPGFSPDYIDRRYERVDLAFEHSDWIPTVAAQALIRNNRPLLAYVGGKPAAFTSKDHNFLPGETVEKQIIVINNSRETVTCDCKWSLGLPKPVVGRKKITVPTGQQQRIPLSFELPAALPTGKYELNATFNFSNGRTRTDSFSIDIMPRPQAPRVGGKIALFDPKGQTAKLLNGMGIRYRLVNANADLSAYGTFIVGKSALTVNGPAPDITGVRNGLRVLIFEQASDVLEKRFGFRTAEYGLRRVFKRVPDHPLLAGIEAQHLRNWRGEATILPARLKYEMRPRHGPTVKWCDIPVTRLWRCGNRGNVASALIEKPARGDFLPIIDGGYSLQYTPLMEFREGKGFVLFCQIDITARTENDPAAQTLVRNILKYVSAWQPAPRRRVIYLGDPAGRQHFESAGVSLTPYAGPSLSSDQVIIVGPGGGQKLAAETEAIAKWLKAGGNLLTVGLNEQQANAFLPLKVRMKETEHIAAYFQPFAFNSLLAGVGPADVHSREPRKLPLISPGATLIGDGVLAGAENLNIVFCQLAPWQLDYKKLYNLKRTFRRTSYLVTRLLANMGATGATPLLKRFGSGVDTSRPEKRYLQGLYMDLPQEWDDPYRFFRW
;
A
#
# COMPACT_ATOMS: atom_id res chain seq x y z
N ILE A 1 21.65 -30.35 35.86
CA ILE A 1 21.84 -29.93 34.44
C ILE A 1 20.67 -29.04 34.07
N ASP A 2 20.92 -27.93 33.39
CA ASP A 2 19.90 -27.00 32.92
C ASP A 2 19.98 -26.88 31.39
N ALA A 3 18.84 -26.96 30.71
CA ALA A 3 18.74 -26.71 29.29
C ALA A 3 17.87 -25.46 29.05
N GLU A 4 18.49 -24.40 28.55
CA GLU A 4 17.85 -23.10 28.40
C GLU A 4 16.68 -23.16 27.41
N TYR A 5 16.88 -23.79 26.25
CA TYR A 5 15.84 -24.02 25.23
C TYR A 5 15.96 -25.42 24.61
N LEU A 6 14.85 -26.16 24.55
CA LEU A 6 14.80 -27.55 24.07
C LEU A 6 13.62 -27.80 23.13
N ASN A 7 13.88 -28.31 21.92
CA ASN A 7 12.86 -28.75 20.95
C ASN A 7 12.98 -30.27 20.66
N SER A 8 12.21 -31.15 21.31
CA SER A 8 11.21 -30.85 22.36
C SER A 8 11.28 -31.78 23.58
N HIS A 9 12.10 -32.83 23.54
CA HIS A 9 12.27 -33.77 24.64
C HIS A 9 13.71 -34.30 24.65
N ALA A 10 14.36 -34.30 25.81
CA ALA A 10 15.71 -34.81 25.99
C ALA A 10 15.74 -35.77 27.18
N THR A 11 15.94 -37.06 26.91
CA THR A 11 16.23 -38.03 27.97
C THR A 11 17.70 -37.93 28.34
N VAL A 12 17.99 -37.77 29.63
CA VAL A 12 19.34 -37.54 30.14
C VAL A 12 19.86 -38.83 30.78
N TYR A 13 21.08 -39.21 30.38
CA TYR A 13 21.77 -40.36 30.94
C TYR A 13 23.11 -39.93 31.56
N LEU A 14 23.43 -40.48 32.72
CA LEU A 14 24.75 -40.34 33.35
C LEU A 14 25.39 -41.71 33.48
N ASP A 15 26.55 -41.92 32.84
CA ASP A 15 27.22 -43.21 32.74
C ASP A 15 26.30 -44.35 32.24
N GLY A 16 25.39 -44.01 31.33
CA GLY A 16 24.38 -44.94 30.78
C GLY A 16 23.15 -45.17 31.66
N ARG A 17 23.09 -44.64 32.87
CA ARG A 17 21.91 -44.68 33.74
C ARG A 17 20.93 -43.57 33.36
N ASP A 18 19.66 -43.91 33.18
CA ASP A 18 18.57 -42.95 32.94
C ASP A 18 18.35 -42.08 34.19
N MET A 19 18.45 -40.77 34.01
CA MET A 19 18.28 -39.75 35.05
C MET A 19 16.93 -39.04 34.95
N GLY A 20 16.13 -39.31 33.93
CA GLY A 20 14.89 -38.60 33.62
C GLY A 20 14.98 -37.79 32.33
N ALA A 21 14.04 -36.86 32.16
CA ALA A 21 13.95 -36.08 30.92
C ALA A 21 13.64 -34.61 31.19
N ILE A 22 14.20 -33.76 30.32
CA ILE A 22 13.81 -32.36 30.18
C ILE A 22 12.81 -32.29 29.03
N VAL A 23 11.73 -31.53 29.21
CA VAL A 23 10.64 -31.41 28.24
C VAL A 23 10.47 -29.94 27.88
N PHE A 24 10.19 -29.67 26.60
CA PHE A 24 9.91 -28.34 26.04
C PHE A 24 9.09 -27.47 27.03
N PRO A 25 9.41 -26.16 27.18
CA PRO A 25 10.37 -25.39 26.38
C PRO A 25 11.85 -25.47 26.82
N GLY A 26 12.14 -26.02 27.99
CA GLY A 26 13.45 -26.06 28.63
C GLY A 26 13.32 -26.47 30.10
N GLY A 27 14.39 -26.37 30.88
CA GLY A 27 14.36 -26.54 32.33
C GLY A 27 15.49 -27.40 32.90
N GLU A 28 15.42 -27.61 34.21
CA GLU A 28 16.47 -28.27 34.98
C GLU A 28 16.14 -29.73 35.33
N LEU A 29 17.17 -30.55 35.41
CA LEU A 29 17.13 -31.92 35.94
C LEU A 29 18.25 -32.10 36.96
N ASP A 30 17.88 -32.50 38.19
CA ASP A 30 18.84 -32.81 39.24
C ASP A 30 19.52 -34.17 38.95
N ILE A 31 20.85 -34.15 38.89
CA ILE A 31 21.70 -35.33 38.67
C ILE A 31 22.62 -35.63 39.86
N THR A 32 22.49 -34.87 40.96
CA THR A 32 23.39 -34.88 42.12
C THR A 32 23.59 -36.27 42.70
N ALA A 33 22.50 -37.02 42.90
CA ALA A 33 22.53 -38.37 43.48
C ALA A 33 23.29 -39.42 42.64
N ALA A 34 23.55 -39.14 41.36
CA ALA A 34 24.33 -40.01 40.48
C ALA A 34 25.77 -39.53 40.25
N CYS A 35 26.08 -38.28 40.59
CA CYS A 35 27.42 -37.72 40.47
C CYS A 35 28.28 -38.03 41.70
N ARG A 36 29.57 -38.32 41.48
CA ARG A 36 30.58 -38.46 42.53
C ARG A 36 31.62 -37.34 42.41
N PRO A 37 31.79 -36.48 43.43
CA PRO A 37 32.79 -35.41 43.40
C PRO A 37 34.20 -35.95 43.08
N GLY A 38 34.90 -35.28 42.17
CA GLY A 38 36.25 -35.67 41.72
C GLY A 38 36.30 -36.82 40.71
N ALA A 39 35.16 -37.45 40.37
CA ALA A 39 35.10 -38.45 39.32
C ALA A 39 34.70 -37.83 37.96
N THR A 40 35.22 -38.42 36.88
CA THR A 40 34.76 -38.11 35.51
C THR A 40 33.52 -38.93 35.20
N HIS A 41 32.48 -38.28 34.70
CA HIS A 41 31.22 -38.90 34.27
C HIS A 41 30.96 -38.63 32.79
N VAL A 42 30.24 -39.53 32.13
CA VAL A 42 29.75 -39.35 30.76
C VAL A 42 28.29 -38.94 30.81
N LEU A 43 28.01 -37.70 30.40
CA LEU A 43 26.67 -37.18 30.20
C LEU A 43 26.25 -37.42 28.74
N SER A 44 25.15 -38.15 28.55
CA SER A 44 24.55 -38.40 27.23
C SER A 44 23.11 -37.89 27.22
N MET A 45 22.72 -37.16 26.17
CA MET A 45 21.35 -36.68 26.00
C MET A 45 20.75 -37.24 24.71
N TYR A 46 19.68 -38.02 24.82
CA TYR A 46 18.90 -38.48 23.68
C TYR A 46 17.77 -37.49 23.37
N VAL A 47 17.94 -36.71 22.31
CA VAL A 47 17.03 -35.62 21.97
C VAL A 47 16.07 -36.03 20.85
N THR A 48 14.78 -35.84 21.08
CA THR A 48 13.71 -36.09 20.11
C THR A 48 12.90 -34.82 19.87
N ALA A 49 12.56 -34.59 18.60
CA ALA A 49 11.79 -33.44 18.17
C ALA A 49 10.36 -33.87 17.85
N MET A 50 9.43 -33.54 18.75
CA MET A 50 8.01 -33.86 18.60
C MET A 50 7.19 -32.56 18.51
N PRO A 51 6.22 -32.46 17.58
CA PRO A 51 5.35 -31.30 17.54
C PRO A 51 4.40 -31.29 18.74
N LEU A 52 3.88 -30.12 19.10
CA LEU A 52 2.93 -29.98 20.22
C LEU A 52 1.65 -30.82 19.99
N LYS A 53 1.18 -30.92 18.74
CA LYS A 53 0.06 -31.76 18.28
C LYS A 53 0.35 -32.28 16.88
N GLY A 54 -0.25 -33.43 16.51
CA GLY A 54 -0.14 -33.99 15.16
C GLY A 54 -0.79 -33.12 14.07
N VAL A 55 -1.81 -32.32 14.43
CA VAL A 55 -2.45 -31.32 13.57
C VAL A 55 -2.47 -29.98 14.33
N MET A 56 -2.04 -28.91 13.65
CA MET A 56 -1.93 -27.54 14.19
C MET A 56 -2.80 -26.57 13.38
N LEU A 57 -3.20 -25.46 14.00
CA LEU A 57 -3.89 -24.35 13.31
C LEU A 57 -2.89 -23.25 12.95
N SER A 58 -2.79 -22.91 11.67
CA SER A 58 -1.91 -21.86 11.14
C SER A 58 -2.71 -20.61 10.71
N TYR A 59 -2.18 -19.43 11.04
CA TYR A 59 -2.76 -18.11 10.73
C TYR A 59 -1.86 -17.25 9.84
N ILE A 60 -0.92 -17.88 9.12
CA ILE A 60 0.10 -17.20 8.30
C ILE A 60 -0.40 -16.75 6.92
N ASP A 61 -1.55 -17.27 6.46
CA ASP A 61 -1.96 -17.18 5.04
C ASP A 61 -3.46 -16.97 4.80
N THR A 62 -4.25 -16.73 5.83
CA THR A 62 -5.64 -16.27 5.66
C THR A 62 -6.13 -15.67 6.97
N ALA A 63 -7.08 -14.74 6.93
CA ALA A 63 -7.92 -14.35 8.08
C ALA A 63 -8.87 -15.48 8.56
N SER A 64 -8.42 -16.73 8.45
CA SER A 64 -9.03 -17.98 8.87
C SER A 64 -7.93 -18.97 9.20
N ALA A 65 -8.13 -19.78 10.23
CA ALA A 65 -7.19 -20.83 10.56
C ALA A 65 -7.16 -21.91 9.47
N ARG A 66 -5.96 -22.41 9.14
CA ARG A 66 -5.79 -23.61 8.30
C ARG A 66 -5.19 -24.73 9.13
N GLU A 67 -5.74 -25.94 9.00
CA GLU A 67 -5.12 -27.14 9.57
C GLU A 67 -3.86 -27.51 8.78
N VAL A 68 -2.76 -27.72 9.50
CA VAL A 68 -1.46 -28.14 8.96
C VAL A 68 -0.90 -29.29 9.79
N ALA A 69 -0.11 -30.17 9.18
CA ALA A 69 0.58 -31.22 9.92
C ALA A 69 1.59 -30.61 10.90
N GLY A 70 1.60 -31.11 12.14
CA GLY A 70 2.59 -30.71 13.13
C GLY A 70 3.99 -31.11 12.68
N SER A 71 4.94 -30.17 12.73
CA SER A 71 6.34 -30.43 12.44
C SER A 71 7.24 -29.55 13.30
N VAL A 72 8.49 -29.97 13.50
CA VAL A 72 9.49 -29.21 14.27
C VAL A 72 10.62 -28.83 13.32
N ALA A 73 10.70 -27.55 12.95
CA ALA A 73 11.67 -27.07 11.98
C ALA A 73 13.08 -26.94 12.58
N ARG A 74 13.19 -26.34 13.76
CA ARG A 74 14.44 -26.13 14.52
C ARG A 74 14.47 -27.15 15.67
N ARG A 75 15.39 -28.12 15.61
CA ARG A 75 15.37 -29.33 16.44
C ARG A 75 16.57 -29.39 17.36
N GLY A 76 16.42 -30.07 18.49
CA GLY A 76 17.55 -30.36 19.38
C GLY A 76 17.64 -29.39 20.56
N LEU A 77 18.87 -29.23 21.04
CA LEU A 77 19.26 -28.23 22.03
C LEU A 77 19.33 -26.88 21.30
N CYS A 78 18.30 -26.05 21.49
CA CYS A 78 18.12 -24.81 20.75
C CYS A 78 18.53 -23.58 21.57
N GLY A 79 19.35 -23.78 22.59
CA GLY A 79 19.95 -22.79 23.47
C GLY A 79 21.09 -23.45 24.25
N ASP A 80 21.65 -22.73 25.21
CA ASP A 80 22.77 -23.23 26.00
C ASP A 80 22.34 -24.38 26.94
N VAL A 81 23.31 -25.21 27.31
CA VAL A 81 23.16 -26.26 28.33
C VAL A 81 24.21 -26.04 29.41
N TYR A 82 23.75 -25.95 30.65
CA TYR A 82 24.59 -25.64 31.81
C TYR A 82 24.66 -26.82 32.78
N LEU A 83 25.82 -26.98 33.40
CA LEU A 83 25.94 -27.73 34.65
C LEU A 83 25.89 -26.73 35.81
N VAL A 84 24.81 -26.76 36.57
CA VAL A 84 24.53 -25.82 37.66
C VAL A 84 24.77 -26.52 39.01
N SER A 85 25.38 -25.80 39.95
CA SER A 85 25.60 -26.24 41.34
C SER A 85 24.94 -25.23 42.27
N THR A 86 24.01 -25.69 43.11
CA THR A 86 23.23 -24.84 44.04
C THR A 86 23.29 -25.38 45.48
N PRO A 87 22.92 -24.58 46.50
CA PRO A 87 22.82 -25.09 47.87
C PRO A 87 21.79 -26.21 48.02
N THR A 88 22.06 -27.15 48.93
CA THR A 88 21.19 -28.31 49.21
C THR A 88 19.91 -27.98 49.99
N GLY A 89 19.78 -26.77 50.51
CA GLY A 89 18.62 -26.31 51.28
C GLY A 89 17.99 -25.07 50.67
N ALA A 90 17.47 -24.18 51.51
CA ALA A 90 16.82 -22.94 51.10
C ALA A 90 17.69 -22.14 50.12
N ARG A 91 17.16 -21.88 48.92
CA ARG A 91 17.90 -21.27 47.81
C ARG A 91 17.04 -20.31 46.99
N ILE A 92 17.70 -19.47 46.21
CA ILE A 92 17.10 -18.57 45.23
C ILE A 92 16.98 -19.31 43.90
N ALA A 93 15.74 -19.49 43.43
CA ALA A 93 15.46 -20.18 42.17
C ALA A 93 15.35 -19.21 40.98
N ASP A 94 14.91 -17.97 41.21
CA ASP A 94 14.74 -16.95 40.16
C ASP A 94 14.69 -15.54 40.76
N VAL A 95 15.13 -14.53 40.02
CA VAL A 95 15.16 -13.12 40.46
C VAL A 95 14.57 -12.21 39.38
N LYS A 96 13.62 -11.37 39.78
CA LYS A 96 13.02 -10.34 38.93
C LYS A 96 13.17 -8.95 39.54
N VAL A 97 13.49 -7.97 38.71
CA VAL A 97 13.61 -6.56 39.06
C VAL A 97 12.59 -5.75 38.27
N ASP A 98 11.70 -5.06 38.98
CA ASP A 98 10.75 -4.11 38.41
C ASP A 98 11.12 -2.69 38.86
N THR A 99 11.07 -1.71 37.95
CA THR A 99 11.46 -0.31 38.22
C THR A 99 10.34 0.66 37.86
N SER A 100 10.23 1.75 38.61
CA SER A 100 9.32 2.87 38.30
C SER A 100 10.07 4.19 38.34
N VAL A 101 10.07 4.90 37.22
CA VAL A 101 10.62 6.26 37.10
C VAL A 101 9.65 7.29 37.67
N ARG A 102 8.34 7.06 37.53
CA ARG A 102 7.32 7.98 38.08
C ARG A 102 7.35 8.03 39.61
N LYS A 103 7.67 6.90 40.25
CA LYS A 103 7.76 6.78 41.72
C LYS A 103 9.19 6.80 42.25
N PHE A 104 10.20 6.61 41.39
CA PHE A 104 11.58 6.32 41.79
C PHE A 104 11.67 5.17 42.78
N GLN A 105 11.11 4.03 42.39
CA GLN A 105 11.07 2.81 43.20
C GLN A 105 11.65 1.63 42.43
N ILE A 106 12.28 0.72 43.18
CA ILE A 106 12.74 -0.59 42.70
C ILE A 106 12.02 -1.67 43.50
N THR A 107 11.53 -2.70 42.81
CA THR A 107 10.95 -3.89 43.42
C THR A 107 11.81 -5.09 43.07
N VAL A 108 12.26 -5.81 44.09
CA VAL A 108 13.03 -7.04 43.94
C VAL A 108 12.15 -8.21 44.32
N GLY A 109 11.83 -9.05 43.34
CA GLY A 109 11.11 -10.30 43.51
C GLY A 109 12.03 -11.50 43.39
N ALA A 110 11.81 -12.53 44.21
CA ALA A 110 12.55 -13.78 44.13
C ALA A 110 11.61 -14.98 44.24
N ALA A 111 11.83 -15.99 43.40
CA ALA A 111 11.32 -17.34 43.64
C ALA A 111 12.31 -18.07 44.55
N LEU A 112 11.81 -18.77 45.57
CA LEU A 112 12.63 -19.42 46.57
C LEU A 112 12.15 -20.86 46.76
N ASP A 113 13.10 -21.80 46.79
CA ASP A 113 12.84 -23.22 46.99
C ASP A 113 13.37 -23.70 48.34
N ASP A 114 12.83 -24.82 48.82
CA ASP A 114 13.32 -25.58 49.98
C ASP A 114 13.49 -24.78 51.29
N LEU A 115 12.59 -23.82 51.52
CA LEU A 115 12.52 -23.10 52.80
C LEU A 115 11.95 -24.00 53.90
N ALA A 116 12.57 -23.98 55.07
CA ALA A 116 12.07 -24.61 56.28
C ALA A 116 10.86 -23.84 56.83
N GLN A 117 9.81 -24.55 57.25
CA GLN A 117 8.55 -23.96 57.71
C GLN A 117 8.69 -23.09 58.96
N ASP A 118 9.62 -23.44 59.85
CA ASP A 118 9.79 -22.77 61.14
C ASP A 118 10.90 -21.69 61.13
N ALA A 119 11.63 -21.55 60.02
CA ALA A 119 12.70 -20.57 59.88
C ALA A 119 12.18 -19.19 59.43
N GLN A 120 12.90 -18.13 59.81
CA GLN A 120 12.69 -16.79 59.28
C GLN A 120 13.84 -16.42 58.34
N TYR A 121 13.46 -15.82 57.22
CA TYR A 121 14.33 -15.46 56.12
C TYR A 121 14.26 -13.96 55.84
N ALA A 122 15.30 -13.43 55.20
CA ALA A 122 15.29 -12.09 54.61
C ALA A 122 16.07 -12.09 53.29
N LEU A 123 15.72 -11.19 52.38
CA LEU A 123 16.46 -10.95 51.14
C LEU A 123 17.32 -9.71 51.27
N ARG A 124 18.59 -9.79 50.90
CA ARG A 124 19.49 -8.63 50.78
C ARG A 124 19.80 -8.37 49.32
N ALA A 125 19.40 -7.21 48.83
CA ALA A 125 19.64 -6.72 47.48
C ALA A 125 20.77 -5.69 47.47
N ARG A 126 21.86 -5.94 46.75
CA ARG A 126 22.93 -4.97 46.51
C ARG A 126 23.00 -4.61 45.03
N ILE A 127 22.82 -3.33 44.71
CA ILE A 127 22.85 -2.79 43.36
C ILE A 127 24.26 -2.27 43.08
N MET A 128 24.84 -2.72 41.96
CA MET A 128 26.19 -2.40 41.55
C MET A 128 26.18 -1.64 40.22
N ASP A 129 26.97 -0.57 40.12
CA ASP A 129 27.33 0.15 38.88
C ASP A 129 28.86 0.10 38.74
N ASP A 130 29.35 -0.51 37.66
CA ASP A 130 30.79 -0.65 37.37
C ASP A 130 31.63 -1.13 38.58
N GLY A 131 31.14 -2.19 39.25
CA GLY A 131 31.77 -2.78 40.43
C GLY A 131 31.61 -1.99 41.74
N ARG A 132 30.95 -0.83 41.73
CA ARG A 132 30.67 -0.03 42.93
C ARG A 132 29.24 -0.23 43.40
N SER A 133 29.04 -0.41 44.72
CA SER A 133 27.69 -0.47 45.31
C SER A 133 27.05 0.92 45.27
N VAL A 134 25.90 1.04 44.60
CA VAL A 134 25.11 2.28 44.48
C VAL A 134 23.79 2.22 45.25
N GLY A 135 23.46 1.06 45.82
CA GLY A 135 22.30 0.87 46.68
C GLY A 135 22.36 -0.48 47.38
N GLU A 136 21.91 -0.56 48.63
CA GLU A 136 21.81 -1.81 49.38
C GLU A 136 20.55 -1.78 50.26
N PHE A 137 19.75 -2.84 50.16
CA PHE A 137 18.47 -2.97 50.85
C PHE A 137 18.33 -4.35 51.46
N THR A 138 17.67 -4.46 52.60
CA THR A 138 17.31 -5.74 53.22
C THR A 138 15.82 -5.76 53.48
N SER A 139 15.13 -6.80 53.01
CA SER A 139 13.69 -6.96 53.18
C SER A 139 13.31 -7.12 54.65
N LYS A 140 12.02 -6.93 54.95
CA LYS A 140 11.45 -7.46 56.19
C LYS A 140 11.64 -8.98 56.26
N THR A 141 11.68 -9.52 57.47
CA THR A 141 11.73 -10.97 57.66
C THR A 141 10.42 -11.63 57.24
N PHE A 142 10.50 -12.84 56.70
CA PHE A 142 9.37 -13.64 56.23
C PHE A 142 9.59 -15.13 56.49
N LYS A 143 8.53 -15.92 56.38
CA LYS A 143 8.52 -17.38 56.49
C LYS A 143 8.10 -18.03 55.17
N ALA A 144 8.25 -19.34 55.07
CA ALA A 144 7.81 -20.12 53.91
C ALA A 144 6.32 -19.88 53.55
N GLY A 145 5.45 -19.71 54.55
CA GLY A 145 4.02 -19.44 54.34
C GLY A 145 3.67 -18.03 53.82
N ASP A 146 4.63 -17.09 53.82
CA ASP A 146 4.41 -15.73 53.30
C ASP A 146 4.63 -15.65 51.78
N LEU A 147 5.18 -16.70 51.17
CA LEU A 147 5.37 -16.79 49.73
C LEU A 147 4.00 -16.90 49.03
N LYS A 148 3.83 -16.14 47.94
CA LYS A 148 2.69 -16.24 47.04
C LYS A 148 3.16 -16.94 45.78
N ASP A 149 2.59 -18.11 45.49
CA ASP A 149 2.97 -18.96 44.35
C ASP A 149 4.49 -19.22 44.28
N GLY A 150 5.10 -19.47 45.46
CA GLY A 150 6.54 -19.73 45.59
C GLY A 150 7.44 -18.49 45.50
N ARG A 151 6.88 -17.27 45.51
CA ARG A 151 7.65 -16.02 45.38
C ARG A 151 7.38 -15.03 46.50
N ILE A 152 8.36 -14.18 46.75
CA ILE A 152 8.22 -12.99 47.60
C ILE A 152 8.85 -11.77 46.92
N ALA A 153 8.33 -10.58 47.21
CA ALA A 153 8.88 -9.34 46.69
C ALA A 153 8.87 -8.24 47.75
N PHE A 154 9.82 -7.32 47.66
CA PHE A 154 9.85 -6.09 48.45
C PHE A 154 10.22 -4.90 47.57
N THR A 155 9.72 -3.72 47.93
CA THR A 155 9.86 -2.47 47.17
C THR A 155 10.56 -1.44 48.04
N GLU A 156 11.53 -0.73 47.47
CA GLU A 156 12.28 0.35 48.13
C GLU A 156 12.33 1.59 47.25
N ASP A 157 12.44 2.76 47.88
CA ASP A 157 12.69 4.01 47.18
C ASP A 157 14.15 4.03 46.69
N PHE A 158 14.33 4.16 45.38
CA PHE A 158 15.64 4.17 44.73
C PHE A 158 15.59 5.06 43.49
N LYS A 159 16.35 6.16 43.54
CA LYS A 159 16.52 7.08 42.42
C LYS A 159 17.93 6.91 41.84
N PRO A 160 18.09 6.21 40.71
CA PRO A 160 19.39 6.06 40.08
C PRO A 160 19.86 7.39 39.45
N GLU A 161 21.18 7.54 39.28
CA GLU A 161 21.76 8.67 38.55
C GLU A 161 21.55 8.56 37.03
N LYS A 162 21.46 7.33 36.52
CA LYS A 162 21.39 7.02 35.09
C LYS A 162 20.14 6.18 34.81
N LEU A 163 19.46 6.45 33.70
CA LEU A 163 18.29 5.69 33.24
C LEU A 163 18.62 4.95 31.95
N TRP A 164 18.13 3.72 31.83
CA TRP A 164 18.17 2.99 30.56
C TRP A 164 17.15 3.61 29.60
N ASP A 165 17.58 3.95 28.39
CA ASP A 165 16.74 4.52 27.32
C ASP A 165 17.33 4.12 25.96
N VAL A 166 16.58 4.27 24.87
CA VAL A 166 16.99 3.84 23.51
C VAL A 166 18.22 4.58 22.95
N HIS A 167 18.62 5.68 23.61
CA HIS A 167 19.76 6.52 23.26
C HIS A 167 20.90 6.47 24.29
N THR A 168 20.66 5.90 25.47
CA THR A 168 21.65 5.65 26.52
C THR A 168 21.55 4.20 27.03
N PRO A 169 21.63 3.20 26.14
CA PRO A 169 21.47 1.79 26.52
C PRO A 169 22.56 1.27 27.46
N GLU A 170 23.71 1.92 27.50
CA GLU A 170 24.83 1.60 28.39
C GLU A 170 24.50 1.76 29.88
N ASN A 171 23.43 2.47 30.22
CA ASN A 171 22.98 2.71 31.59
C ASN A 171 22.30 1.47 32.20
N THR A 172 23.13 0.48 32.56
CA THR A 172 22.70 -0.77 33.21
C THR A 172 23.34 -0.93 34.58
N TYR A 173 22.72 -1.76 35.41
CA TYR A 173 23.14 -2.08 36.77
C TYR A 173 23.15 -3.59 36.98
N ASN A 174 23.92 -4.09 37.94
CA ASN A 174 23.86 -5.48 38.39
C ASN A 174 23.23 -5.57 39.78
N LEU A 175 22.26 -6.45 39.98
CA LEU A 175 21.71 -6.77 41.29
C LEU A 175 22.30 -8.09 41.79
N ASN A 176 22.96 -8.03 42.95
CA ASN A 176 23.40 -9.19 43.71
C ASN A 176 22.39 -9.46 44.83
N LEU A 177 21.68 -10.59 44.76
CA LEU A 177 20.68 -10.97 45.75
C LEU A 177 21.22 -12.09 46.66
N SER A 178 21.07 -11.93 47.97
CA SER A 178 21.40 -12.95 48.96
C SER A 178 20.18 -13.34 49.79
N LEU A 179 19.99 -14.64 50.01
CA LEU A 179 19.02 -15.19 50.95
C LEU A 179 19.68 -15.35 52.31
N LEU A 180 19.06 -14.79 53.34
CA LEU A 180 19.58 -14.77 54.71
C LEU A 180 18.67 -15.57 55.64
N GLU A 181 19.26 -16.25 56.63
CA GLU A 181 18.57 -16.81 57.81
C GLU A 181 18.54 -15.78 58.96
N ALA A 182 17.60 -15.91 59.88
CA ALA A 182 17.56 -15.14 61.13
C ALA A 182 18.94 -15.08 61.82
N GLY A 183 19.43 -13.85 62.07
CA GLY A 183 20.79 -13.61 62.57
C GLY A 183 21.80 -13.15 61.50
N GLY A 184 21.40 -13.10 60.22
CA GLY A 184 22.18 -12.49 59.13
C GLY A 184 23.13 -13.44 58.40
N LYS A 185 23.02 -14.75 58.65
CA LYS A 185 23.80 -15.78 57.94
C LYS A 185 23.32 -15.89 56.50
N VAL A 186 24.24 -15.79 55.55
CA VAL A 186 23.97 -16.01 54.12
C VAL A 186 23.78 -17.51 53.88
N LEU A 187 22.62 -17.89 53.34
CA LEU A 187 22.29 -19.26 52.95
C LEU A 187 22.57 -19.50 51.47
N ASP A 188 22.27 -18.50 50.64
CA ASP A 188 22.47 -18.54 49.20
C ASP A 188 22.75 -17.15 48.64
N VAL A 189 23.48 -17.10 47.53
CA VAL A 189 23.72 -15.89 46.73
C VAL A 189 23.36 -16.23 45.29
N GLY A 190 22.28 -15.62 44.79
CA GLY A 190 21.86 -15.80 43.42
C GLY A 190 22.90 -15.24 42.44
N HIS A 191 22.86 -15.72 41.20
CA HIS A 191 23.67 -15.14 40.13
C HIS A 191 23.35 -13.64 39.97
N PRO A 192 24.36 -12.78 39.74
CA PRO A 192 24.13 -11.37 39.46
C PRO A 192 23.17 -11.21 38.28
N VAL A 193 22.10 -10.43 38.47
CA VAL A 193 21.16 -10.11 37.39
C VAL A 193 21.37 -8.69 36.90
N GLN A 194 21.65 -8.54 35.60
CA GLN A 194 21.73 -7.24 34.97
C GLN A 194 20.33 -6.67 34.74
N PHE A 195 20.13 -5.38 34.97
CA PHE A 195 18.88 -4.68 34.69
C PHE A 195 19.12 -3.22 34.29
N GLY A 196 18.16 -2.61 33.59
CA GLY A 196 18.13 -1.19 33.30
C GLY A 196 16.97 -0.51 34.02
N PHE A 197 17.23 0.62 34.71
CA PHE A 197 16.17 1.36 35.38
C PHE A 197 15.42 2.24 34.37
N ARG A 198 14.14 1.93 34.13
CA ARG A 198 13.29 2.63 33.17
C ARG A 198 11.82 2.48 33.56
N GLU A 199 10.94 3.24 32.92
CA GLU A 199 9.51 2.92 32.93
C GLU A 199 8.89 3.18 31.55
N PHE A 200 8.07 2.25 31.07
CA PHE A 200 7.30 2.37 29.83
C PHE A 200 5.80 2.26 30.12
N TRP A 201 4.99 3.17 29.59
CA TRP A 201 3.54 3.14 29.79
C TRP A 201 2.76 3.77 28.64
N ILE A 202 1.45 3.57 28.67
CA ILE A 202 0.47 4.24 27.80
C ILE A 202 -0.24 5.33 28.60
N ASP A 203 -0.35 6.52 28.02
CA ASP A 203 -1.23 7.59 28.51
C ASP A 203 -2.06 8.12 27.34
N GLY A 204 -3.38 7.91 27.43
CA GLY A 204 -4.31 8.10 26.32
C GLY A 204 -3.87 7.35 25.07
N ARG A 205 -3.53 8.09 24.02
CA ARG A 205 -3.11 7.54 22.72
C ARG A 205 -1.59 7.42 22.55
N ASP A 206 -0.82 7.82 23.56
CA ASP A 206 0.62 8.02 23.41
C ASP A 206 1.39 7.02 24.28
N PHE A 207 2.57 6.63 23.78
CA PHE A 207 3.54 5.86 24.54
C PHE A 207 4.52 6.80 25.23
N PHE A 208 4.95 6.43 26.43
CA PHE A 208 5.94 7.15 27.20
C PHE A 208 7.07 6.21 27.62
N LEU A 209 8.30 6.73 27.53
CA LEU A 209 9.49 6.13 28.11
C LEU A 209 10.16 7.19 28.99
N ASN A 210 10.36 6.86 30.27
CA ASN A 210 11.08 7.72 31.23
C ASN A 210 10.56 9.17 31.31
N GLY A 211 9.24 9.35 31.21
CA GLY A 211 8.58 10.66 31.38
C GLY A 211 8.36 11.49 30.12
N SER A 212 8.90 11.05 28.97
CA SER A 212 8.70 11.73 27.70
C SER A 212 8.08 10.82 26.64
N ARG A 213 7.26 11.42 25.78
CA ARG A 213 6.57 10.71 24.70
C ARG A 213 7.57 10.05 23.74
N ILE A 214 7.26 8.84 23.32
CA ILE A 214 8.01 8.08 22.32
C ILE A 214 7.07 7.59 21.22
N PHE A 215 7.58 7.59 19.99
CA PHE A 215 6.91 7.03 18.83
C PHE A 215 7.66 5.79 18.42
N LEU A 216 6.93 4.70 18.15
CA LEU A 216 7.56 3.43 17.81
C LEU A 216 7.58 3.24 16.29
N SER A 217 8.74 2.92 15.73
CA SER A 217 8.86 2.44 14.36
C SER A 217 9.34 0.99 14.42
N SER A 218 8.50 0.10 13.91
CA SER A 218 8.60 -1.35 14.12
C SER A 218 8.93 -2.15 12.88
N VAL A 219 9.70 -3.22 13.03
CA VAL A 219 9.78 -4.31 12.04
C VAL A 219 9.84 -5.67 12.76
N PRO A 220 9.55 -6.79 12.08
CA PRO A 220 9.80 -8.13 12.63
C PRO A 220 11.28 -8.35 12.90
N LEU A 221 11.59 -9.08 13.96
CA LEU A 221 12.92 -9.62 14.25
C LEU A 221 12.92 -11.12 13.98
N ASP A 222 13.76 -11.54 13.03
CA ASP A 222 13.78 -12.91 12.50
C ASP A 222 15.03 -13.70 12.89
N ASN A 223 15.97 -13.12 13.64
CA ASN A 223 17.28 -13.72 13.93
C ASN A 223 17.19 -15.16 14.47
N ALA A 224 16.30 -15.40 15.44
CA ALA A 224 16.08 -16.74 16.03
C ALA A 224 15.32 -17.70 15.10
N GLN A 225 14.67 -17.19 14.05
CA GLN A 225 13.94 -17.94 13.04
C GLN A 225 14.86 -18.28 11.85
N VAL A 226 15.79 -17.42 11.46
CA VAL A 226 16.63 -17.66 10.29
C VAL A 226 17.64 -18.79 10.56
N GLY A 227 18.36 -18.75 11.68
CA GLY A 227 19.30 -19.82 12.04
C GLY A 227 20.32 -19.42 13.10
N ALA A 228 21.15 -20.38 13.53
CA ALA A 228 22.08 -20.21 14.64
C ALA A 228 23.09 -19.07 14.41
N ALA A 229 23.57 -18.88 13.17
CA ALA A 229 24.49 -17.79 12.84
C ALA A 229 23.91 -16.39 13.12
N TRP A 230 22.60 -16.21 12.93
CA TRP A 230 21.91 -14.95 13.18
C TRP A 230 21.48 -14.77 14.64
N ALA A 231 21.33 -15.86 15.39
CA ALA A 231 20.94 -15.87 16.80
C ALA A 231 22.14 -15.70 17.76
N THR A 232 23.34 -15.43 17.25
CA THR A 232 24.50 -15.01 18.06
C THR A 232 24.36 -13.54 18.49
N TYR A 233 25.00 -13.13 19.58
CA TYR A 233 24.97 -11.73 20.01
C TYR A 233 25.56 -10.78 18.96
N ALA A 234 26.68 -11.14 18.32
CA ALA A 234 27.31 -10.29 17.33
C ALA A 234 26.40 -10.05 16.12
N ALA A 235 25.80 -11.10 15.56
CA ALA A 235 24.89 -10.99 14.43
C ALA A 235 23.58 -10.27 14.82
N ALA A 236 23.01 -10.57 16.00
CA ALA A 236 21.83 -9.89 16.49
C ALA A 236 22.08 -8.39 16.69
N LYS A 237 23.20 -8.02 17.32
CA LYS A 237 23.62 -6.63 17.51
C LYS A 237 23.74 -5.90 16.18
N GLU A 238 24.42 -6.52 15.20
CA GLU A 238 24.55 -5.95 13.87
C GLU A 238 23.19 -5.73 13.20
N SER A 239 22.28 -6.73 13.23
CA SER A 239 20.93 -6.58 12.69
C SER A 239 20.21 -5.39 13.30
N LEU A 240 20.25 -5.25 14.63
CA LEU A 240 19.60 -4.16 15.35
C LEU A 240 20.20 -2.79 15.01
N GLU A 241 21.52 -2.68 14.89
CA GLU A 241 22.21 -1.46 14.48
C GLU A 241 21.85 -1.05 13.04
N ARG A 242 21.79 -2.02 12.12
CA ARG A 242 21.33 -1.80 10.74
C ARG A 242 19.88 -1.32 10.71
N LEU A 243 18.99 -1.86 11.54
CA LEU A 243 17.61 -1.36 11.69
C LEU A 243 17.55 0.07 12.25
N LYS A 244 18.35 0.39 13.29
CA LYS A 244 18.46 1.77 13.83
C LYS A 244 18.96 2.76 12.77
N SER A 245 19.72 2.31 11.78
CA SER A 245 20.25 3.13 10.68
C SER A 245 19.17 3.73 9.76
N PHE A 246 17.92 3.30 9.86
CA PHE A 246 16.79 3.95 9.17
C PHE A 246 15.61 4.29 10.09
N GLY A 247 15.87 4.36 11.40
CA GLY A 247 14.94 4.91 12.39
C GLY A 247 14.05 3.89 13.09
N ILE A 248 14.29 2.59 12.93
CA ILE A 248 13.64 1.57 13.76
C ILE A 248 14.15 1.70 15.21
N ASN A 249 13.23 1.67 16.16
CA ASN A 249 13.52 1.72 17.61
C ASN A 249 12.71 0.70 18.41
N PHE A 250 11.91 -0.11 17.73
CA PHE A 250 11.09 -1.15 18.31
C PHE A 250 11.05 -2.33 17.34
N VAL A 251 11.08 -3.56 17.86
CA VAL A 251 10.93 -4.79 17.07
C VAL A 251 10.01 -5.75 17.81
N TYR A 252 9.37 -6.65 17.08
CA TYR A 252 8.67 -7.79 17.68
C TYR A 252 9.29 -9.08 17.18
N THR A 253 9.46 -10.06 18.05
CA THR A 253 9.96 -11.37 17.63
C THR A 253 8.95 -11.98 16.67
N HIS A 254 9.39 -12.34 15.46
CA HIS A 254 8.47 -12.66 14.36
C HIS A 254 7.83 -14.06 14.48
N ASN A 255 8.06 -14.78 15.57
CA ASN A 255 7.39 -16.04 15.82
C ASN A 255 5.91 -15.76 16.16
N TYR A 256 5.02 -16.26 15.30
CA TYR A 256 3.56 -16.11 15.45
C TYR A 256 2.99 -16.94 16.63
N GLY A 257 3.80 -17.83 17.17
CA GLY A 257 3.55 -18.65 18.34
C GLY A 257 4.86 -19.10 18.96
N CYS A 258 4.76 -20.05 19.88
CA CYS A 258 5.88 -20.55 20.66
C CYS A 258 5.85 -22.09 20.73
N GLU A 259 5.38 -22.74 19.68
CA GLU A 259 5.40 -24.19 19.56
C GLU A 259 6.82 -24.71 19.27
N PRO A 260 7.12 -25.99 19.56
CA PRO A 260 8.44 -26.55 19.31
C PRO A 260 8.94 -26.30 17.88
N GLY A 261 10.14 -25.75 17.78
CA GLY A 261 10.81 -25.45 16.52
C GLY A 261 10.44 -24.12 15.86
N SER A 262 9.58 -23.31 16.47
CA SER A 262 9.21 -21.97 15.98
C SER A 262 10.38 -20.97 16.00
N HIS A 263 11.32 -21.10 16.94
CA HIS A 263 12.51 -20.25 17.09
C HIS A 263 13.66 -21.02 17.78
N LEU A 264 14.87 -20.45 17.71
CA LEU A 264 16.01 -20.76 18.59
C LEU A 264 15.98 -19.89 19.87
N SER A 265 16.98 -20.02 20.76
CA SER A 265 17.10 -19.19 21.96
C SER A 265 17.10 -17.69 21.62
N PHE A 266 16.43 -16.91 22.45
CA PHE A 266 16.40 -15.45 22.37
C PHE A 266 17.42 -14.78 23.28
N ALA A 267 18.16 -15.52 24.11
CA ALA A 267 19.01 -14.93 25.16
C ALA A 267 20.03 -13.92 24.62
N GLU A 268 20.82 -14.35 23.64
CA GLU A 268 21.83 -13.49 22.99
C GLU A 268 21.19 -12.34 22.18
N VAL A 269 19.99 -12.56 21.64
CA VAL A 269 19.22 -11.57 20.89
C VAL A 269 18.68 -10.47 21.80
N LEU A 270 18.15 -10.82 22.97
CA LEU A 270 17.64 -9.87 23.97
C LEU A 270 18.78 -9.11 24.64
N ARG A 271 19.92 -9.77 24.92
CA ARG A 271 21.14 -9.08 25.37
C ARG A 271 21.61 -8.04 24.35
N ALA A 272 21.64 -8.39 23.06
CA ALA A 272 21.96 -7.42 22.01
C ALA A 272 20.95 -6.27 21.95
N ALA A 273 19.65 -6.53 22.21
CA ALA A 273 18.63 -5.49 22.26
C ALA A 273 18.80 -4.52 23.43
N ASP A 274 19.19 -5.02 24.60
CA ASP A 274 19.52 -4.18 25.76
C ASP A 274 20.68 -3.23 25.47
N ASP A 275 21.79 -3.78 24.96
CA ASP A 275 23.03 -3.04 24.69
C ASP A 275 22.89 -2.05 23.52
N THR A 276 22.01 -2.34 22.56
CA THR A 276 21.75 -1.44 21.44
C THR A 276 20.64 -0.45 21.72
N GLY A 277 19.87 -0.60 22.81
CA GLY A 277 18.71 0.26 23.08
C GLY A 277 17.58 0.05 22.08
N MET A 278 17.34 -1.19 21.66
CA MET A 278 16.19 -1.57 20.84
C MET A 278 15.06 -2.02 21.75
N LEU A 279 13.86 -1.44 21.62
CA LEU A 279 12.70 -1.93 22.36
C LEU A 279 12.17 -3.22 21.72
N VAL A 280 11.73 -4.18 22.52
CA VAL A 280 11.30 -5.50 22.04
C VAL A 280 9.88 -5.83 22.54
N ALA A 281 9.06 -6.35 21.63
CA ALA A 281 7.91 -7.17 21.96
C ALA A 281 8.28 -8.64 21.84
N LEU A 282 8.28 -9.35 22.97
CA LEU A 282 8.53 -10.79 22.98
C LEU A 282 7.21 -11.54 22.77
N SER A 283 7.18 -12.47 21.82
CA SER A 283 5.98 -13.28 21.57
C SER A 283 5.69 -14.23 22.72
N GLN A 284 4.42 -14.32 23.10
CA GLN A 284 3.90 -15.34 24.01
C GLN A 284 3.26 -16.50 23.23
N PRO A 285 3.06 -17.68 23.86
CA PRO A 285 2.38 -18.78 23.20
C PRO A 285 1.02 -18.38 22.62
N HIS A 286 0.71 -18.92 21.45
CA HIS A 286 -0.53 -18.62 20.75
C HIS A 286 -1.69 -19.44 21.34
N PHE A 287 -2.78 -18.77 21.76
CA PHE A 287 -3.89 -19.43 22.46
C PHE A 287 -4.49 -20.59 21.64
N SER A 288 -4.52 -20.50 20.30
CA SER A 288 -5.13 -21.52 19.44
C SER A 288 -4.43 -22.89 19.47
N HIS A 289 -3.26 -22.98 20.08
CA HIS A 289 -2.52 -24.24 20.21
C HIS A 289 -2.97 -25.08 21.41
N TYR A 290 -3.83 -24.51 22.28
CA TYR A 290 -4.29 -25.10 23.53
C TYR A 290 -5.81 -25.30 23.51
N ASP A 291 -6.30 -26.21 24.35
CA ASP A 291 -7.73 -26.42 24.53
C ASP A 291 -8.26 -25.47 25.61
N TRP A 292 -9.39 -24.81 25.35
CA TRP A 292 -9.99 -23.80 26.22
C TRP A 292 -11.45 -24.12 26.56
N GLU A 293 -11.95 -25.30 26.16
CA GLU A 293 -13.36 -25.67 26.33
C GLU A 293 -13.69 -26.12 27.76
N ALA A 294 -12.76 -26.78 28.44
CA ALA A 294 -12.94 -27.18 29.83
C ALA A 294 -13.01 -25.96 30.77
N THR A 295 -13.77 -26.08 31.86
CA THR A 295 -13.97 -25.00 32.83
C THR A 295 -12.70 -24.65 33.61
N ASP A 296 -11.81 -25.63 33.78
CA ASP A 296 -10.48 -25.56 34.42
C ASP A 296 -9.35 -25.54 33.38
N ALA A 297 -9.66 -25.15 32.13
CA ALA A 297 -8.66 -25.14 31.06
C ALA A 297 -7.54 -24.12 31.31
N ASP A 298 -7.80 -23.04 32.05
CA ASP A 298 -6.81 -22.01 32.35
C ASP A 298 -5.63 -22.60 33.16
N GLU A 299 -5.91 -23.57 34.03
CA GLU A 299 -4.91 -24.29 34.82
C GLU A 299 -4.35 -25.54 34.13
N THR A 300 -5.18 -26.28 33.38
CA THR A 300 -4.87 -27.67 32.98
C THR A 300 -4.35 -27.84 31.55
N ASN A 301 -4.56 -26.87 30.66
CA ASN A 301 -4.27 -27.04 29.23
C ASN A 301 -2.77 -26.92 28.87
N GLY A 302 -1.92 -26.53 29.81
CA GLY A 302 -0.47 -26.35 29.64
C GLY A 302 -0.03 -24.96 29.15
N TYR A 303 -0.95 -24.03 28.86
CA TYR A 303 -0.65 -22.67 28.43
C TYR A 303 0.18 -21.91 29.46
N ALA A 304 -0.28 -21.90 30.72
CA ALA A 304 0.35 -21.16 31.80
C ALA A 304 1.82 -21.56 31.99
N ARG A 305 2.14 -22.86 31.92
CA ARG A 305 3.52 -23.36 32.00
C ARG A 305 4.40 -22.80 30.89
N HIS A 306 3.93 -22.81 29.64
CA HIS A 306 4.70 -22.27 28.53
C HIS A 306 4.80 -20.74 28.62
N ALA A 307 3.71 -20.05 28.98
CA ALA A 307 3.72 -18.59 29.15
C ALA A 307 4.71 -18.15 30.24
N GLN A 308 4.77 -18.87 31.36
CA GLN A 308 5.71 -18.62 32.44
C GLN A 308 7.17 -18.71 31.97
N PHE A 309 7.50 -19.67 31.10
CA PHE A 309 8.84 -19.77 30.51
C PHE A 309 9.22 -18.50 29.73
N TYR A 310 8.33 -17.98 28.87
CA TYR A 310 8.61 -16.76 28.11
C TYR A 310 8.57 -15.49 28.97
N VAL A 311 7.82 -15.48 30.07
CA VAL A 311 7.92 -14.41 31.09
C VAL A 311 9.30 -14.42 31.74
N ARG A 312 9.85 -15.60 32.07
CA ARG A 312 11.22 -15.73 32.59
C ARG A 312 12.27 -15.34 31.54
N ALA A 313 12.07 -15.71 30.27
CA ALA A 313 12.96 -15.32 29.17
C ALA A 313 12.99 -13.80 28.96
N ALA A 314 11.86 -13.09 29.12
CA ALA A 314 11.86 -11.63 29.13
C ALA A 314 12.60 -11.08 30.35
N GLY A 315 12.42 -11.72 31.51
CA GLY A 315 13.25 -11.55 32.71
C GLY A 315 13.51 -10.09 33.06
N ASN A 316 14.80 -9.77 33.24
CA ASN A 316 15.29 -8.45 33.62
C ASN A 316 15.74 -7.59 32.43
N HIS A 317 15.50 -8.03 31.19
CA HIS A 317 15.86 -7.28 29.99
C HIS A 317 15.07 -5.95 29.92
N PRO A 318 15.73 -4.78 30.06
CA PRO A 318 15.07 -3.49 29.92
C PRO A 318 14.58 -3.24 28.48
N SER A 319 15.13 -3.90 27.47
CA SER A 319 14.62 -3.81 26.09
C SER A 319 13.18 -4.33 25.95
N VAL A 320 12.80 -5.38 26.67
CA VAL A 320 11.48 -6.01 26.50
C VAL A 320 10.42 -5.16 27.18
N VAL A 321 9.56 -4.52 26.38
CA VAL A 321 8.51 -3.59 26.86
C VAL A 321 7.11 -4.18 26.73
N PHE A 322 6.92 -5.06 25.75
CA PHE A 322 5.63 -5.63 25.39
C PHE A 322 5.68 -7.16 25.31
N TYR A 323 4.51 -7.77 25.45
CA TYR A 323 4.24 -9.11 24.96
C TYR A 323 3.36 -9.05 23.71
N SER A 324 3.80 -9.68 22.62
CA SER A 324 2.99 -9.86 21.40
C SER A 324 2.18 -11.15 21.50
N MET A 325 0.86 -11.06 21.38
CA MET A 325 -0.04 -12.20 21.55
C MET A 325 -0.97 -12.40 20.35
N SER A 326 -1.47 -13.63 20.18
CA SER A 326 -2.64 -13.93 19.34
C SER A 326 -2.53 -13.60 17.84
N HIS A 327 -1.30 -13.57 17.29
CA HIS A 327 -0.99 -13.17 15.92
C HIS A 327 -2.07 -13.52 14.89
N ASN A 328 -2.70 -12.47 14.33
CA ASN A 328 -3.68 -12.51 13.24
C ASN A 328 -4.96 -13.32 13.54
N ALA A 329 -5.18 -13.73 14.79
CA ALA A 329 -6.29 -14.61 15.15
C ALA A 329 -7.52 -13.87 15.69
N THR A 330 -7.46 -12.55 15.89
CA THR A 330 -8.56 -11.80 16.52
C THR A 330 -9.01 -10.53 15.76
N GLY A 331 -8.52 -10.24 14.55
CA GLY A 331 -8.95 -9.05 13.80
C GLY A 331 -10.45 -9.03 13.41
N TYR A 332 -10.93 -7.87 12.94
CA TYR A 332 -12.29 -7.68 12.38
C TYR A 332 -12.29 -6.68 11.22
N SER A 333 -13.27 -6.75 10.32
CA SER A 333 -13.17 -6.14 8.99
C SER A 333 -13.14 -4.61 8.94
N GLU A 334 -13.35 -3.91 10.06
CA GLU A 334 -13.37 -2.44 10.17
C GLU A 334 -12.13 -1.89 10.91
N ASP A 335 -11.12 -2.72 11.17
CA ASP A 335 -9.92 -2.35 11.94
C ASP A 335 -8.96 -1.40 11.21
N MET A 336 -9.24 -1.08 9.95
CA MET A 336 -8.53 -0.06 9.15
C MET A 336 -9.43 1.13 8.75
N ASN A 337 -10.70 1.15 9.17
CA ASN A 337 -11.61 2.22 8.81
C ASN A 337 -11.17 3.55 9.44
N PRO A 338 -10.94 4.62 8.66
CA PRO A 338 -10.41 5.89 9.17
C PRO A 338 -11.27 6.49 10.31
N ASP A 339 -12.57 6.20 10.33
CA ASP A 339 -13.50 6.70 11.34
C ASP A 339 -13.71 5.72 12.53
N MET A 340 -13.12 4.51 12.51
CA MET A 340 -13.31 3.47 13.56
C MET A 340 -12.00 2.95 14.18
N ILE A 341 -10.86 3.51 13.79
CA ILE A 341 -9.55 3.23 14.41
C ILE A 341 -9.29 4.07 15.67
N ASP A 342 -10.34 4.67 16.25
CA ASP A 342 -10.28 5.55 17.42
C ASP A 342 -10.01 4.82 18.75
N GLY A 343 -10.06 3.49 18.77
CA GLY A 343 -9.92 2.68 19.98
C GLY A 343 -11.20 2.57 20.82
N ILE A 344 -12.34 3.02 20.27
CA ILE A 344 -13.68 2.91 20.88
C ILE A 344 -14.45 1.77 20.22
N GLN A 345 -14.47 1.73 18.89
CA GLN A 345 -15.31 0.81 18.12
C GLN A 345 -14.62 -0.55 17.93
N ASN A 346 -15.40 -1.64 17.97
CA ASN A 346 -14.87 -3.01 17.80
C ASN A 346 -15.92 -3.99 17.20
N PRO A 347 -16.52 -3.71 16.03
CA PRO A 347 -17.54 -4.59 15.44
C PRO A 347 -16.95 -5.96 15.07
N ARG A 348 -17.25 -6.98 15.88
CA ARG A 348 -16.76 -8.37 15.72
C ARG A 348 -17.85 -9.29 15.21
N ASP A 349 -17.50 -10.15 14.26
CA ASP A 349 -18.34 -11.29 13.90
C ASP A 349 -18.18 -12.43 14.93
N THR A 350 -18.97 -13.51 14.79
CA THR A 350 -18.97 -14.64 15.73
C THR A 350 -17.59 -15.29 15.87
N TRP A 351 -16.82 -15.39 14.78
CA TRP A 351 -15.49 -15.99 14.79
C TRP A 351 -14.51 -15.11 15.57
N SER A 352 -14.46 -13.81 15.27
CA SER A 352 -13.59 -12.84 15.93
C SER A 352 -13.95 -12.68 17.41
N LEU A 353 -15.24 -12.71 17.76
CA LEU A 353 -15.71 -12.63 19.15
C LEU A 353 -15.27 -13.85 19.97
N ARG A 354 -15.39 -15.06 19.42
CA ARG A 354 -14.94 -16.27 20.12
C ARG A 354 -13.43 -16.25 20.36
N ASN A 355 -12.66 -15.88 19.34
CA ASN A 355 -11.20 -15.86 19.42
C ASN A 355 -10.70 -14.76 20.38
N SER A 356 -11.29 -13.56 20.34
CA SER A 356 -10.95 -12.48 21.28
C SER A 356 -11.20 -12.88 22.74
N LYS A 357 -12.27 -13.62 23.06
CA LYS A 357 -12.50 -14.15 24.41
C LYS A 357 -11.38 -15.08 24.89
N ARG A 358 -10.90 -15.99 24.04
CA ARG A 358 -9.77 -16.88 24.38
C ARG A 358 -8.46 -16.12 24.49
N ALA A 359 -8.24 -15.14 23.61
CA ALA A 359 -7.08 -14.26 23.66
C ALA A 359 -7.02 -13.46 24.97
N THR A 360 -8.15 -12.94 25.47
CA THR A 360 -8.22 -12.22 26.75
C THR A 360 -7.96 -13.15 27.95
N ARG A 361 -8.43 -14.40 27.94
CA ARG A 361 -8.07 -15.40 28.98
C ARG A 361 -6.56 -15.64 29.02
N ALA A 362 -5.96 -15.88 27.84
CA ALA A 362 -4.51 -16.04 27.71
C ALA A 362 -3.73 -14.80 28.18
N ALA A 363 -4.19 -13.59 27.83
CA ALA A 363 -3.59 -12.33 28.27
C ALA A 363 -3.63 -12.18 29.80
N ALA A 364 -4.75 -12.49 30.44
CA ALA A 364 -4.89 -12.39 31.90
C ALA A 364 -3.88 -13.29 32.66
N ILE A 365 -3.58 -14.48 32.11
CA ILE A 365 -2.54 -15.37 32.67
C ILE A 365 -1.16 -14.70 32.61
N VAL A 366 -0.80 -14.11 31.46
CA VAL A 366 0.49 -13.41 31.28
C VAL A 366 0.57 -12.16 32.15
N GLU A 367 -0.48 -11.35 32.19
CA GLU A 367 -0.56 -10.13 33.02
C GLU A 367 -0.46 -10.45 34.52
N GLY A 368 -0.99 -11.59 34.97
CA GLY A 368 -0.83 -12.08 36.33
C GLY A 368 0.61 -12.47 36.68
N MET A 369 1.38 -12.97 35.71
CA MET A 369 2.78 -13.35 35.90
C MET A 369 3.74 -12.15 35.81
N ASP A 370 3.46 -11.21 34.92
CA ASP A 370 4.26 -10.00 34.72
C ASP A 370 3.40 -8.77 34.37
N PRO A 371 2.91 -8.04 35.39
CA PRO A 371 2.10 -6.84 35.19
C PRO A 371 2.94 -5.62 34.75
N GLY A 372 4.27 -5.73 34.71
CA GLY A 372 5.17 -4.61 34.38
C GLY A 372 5.33 -4.32 32.89
N ARG A 373 4.82 -5.22 32.02
CA ARG A 373 4.92 -5.13 30.56
C ARG A 373 3.54 -5.08 29.92
N ILE A 374 3.43 -4.37 28.79
CA ILE A 374 2.14 -4.20 28.11
C ILE A 374 1.86 -5.42 27.22
N VAL A 375 0.71 -6.04 27.39
CA VAL A 375 0.20 -7.03 26.45
C VAL A 375 -0.49 -6.32 25.29
N TYR A 376 -0.11 -6.66 24.06
CA TYR A 376 -0.90 -6.32 22.88
C TYR A 376 -1.20 -7.55 22.03
N HIS A 377 -2.33 -7.50 21.33
CA HIS A 377 -2.70 -8.55 20.39
C HIS A 377 -2.37 -8.11 18.97
N HIS A 378 -1.61 -8.91 18.23
CA HIS A 378 -1.10 -8.53 16.91
C HIS A 378 -2.22 -8.65 15.85
N ALA A 379 -2.46 -7.59 15.08
CA ALA A 379 -3.54 -7.47 14.09
C ALA A 379 -4.96 -7.75 14.63
N SER A 380 -5.38 -7.02 15.67
CA SER A 380 -6.57 -7.36 16.47
C SER A 380 -7.66 -6.27 16.52
N GLY A 381 -7.42 -5.16 15.84
CA GLY A 381 -8.17 -3.91 15.98
C GLY A 381 -8.14 -3.44 17.43
N ASN A 382 -9.29 -2.98 17.92
CA ASN A 382 -9.47 -2.58 19.32
C ASN A 382 -9.61 -3.82 20.24
N LEU A 383 -8.50 -4.28 20.82
CA LEU A 383 -8.45 -5.35 21.82
C LEU A 383 -7.34 -5.06 22.85
N GLY A 384 -7.71 -4.97 24.14
CA GLY A 384 -6.78 -4.61 25.21
C GLY A 384 -6.44 -3.11 25.21
N PRO A 385 -5.19 -2.72 25.53
CA PRO A 385 -4.82 -1.32 25.72
C PRO A 385 -4.56 -0.55 24.41
N MET A 386 -4.58 -1.21 23.25
CA MET A 386 -4.19 -0.64 21.96
C MET A 386 -5.19 -0.95 20.84
N HIS A 387 -5.14 -0.16 19.76
CA HIS A 387 -5.72 -0.53 18.47
C HIS A 387 -4.60 -1.00 17.54
N THR A 388 -4.65 -2.26 17.08
CA THR A 388 -3.56 -2.86 16.28
C THR A 388 -4.07 -3.39 14.95
N SER A 389 -3.33 -3.17 13.85
CA SER A 389 -3.76 -3.64 12.53
C SER A 389 -2.57 -4.02 11.66
N ASN A 390 -2.69 -5.14 10.94
CA ASN A 390 -1.93 -5.29 9.69
C ASN A 390 -2.64 -4.44 8.65
N PHE A 391 -1.94 -3.43 8.15
CA PHE A 391 -2.49 -2.28 7.47
C PHE A 391 -2.06 -2.30 6.00
N TYR A 392 -2.96 -2.83 5.16
CA TYR A 392 -2.74 -2.99 3.73
C TYR A 392 -3.92 -2.38 2.97
N ALA A 393 -3.72 -1.19 2.44
CA ALA A 393 -4.77 -0.38 1.81
C ALA A 393 -4.68 -0.37 0.27
N ASN A 394 -4.02 -1.36 -0.33
CA ASN A 394 -3.80 -1.45 -1.78
C ASN A 394 -3.23 -0.13 -2.37
N PHE A 395 -3.83 0.36 -3.46
CA PHE A 395 -3.56 1.67 -4.04
C PHE A 395 -4.57 2.73 -3.56
N VAL A 396 -4.76 2.94 -2.25
CA VAL A 396 -5.50 4.15 -1.82
C VAL A 396 -4.82 5.40 -2.35
N PRO A 397 -5.55 6.41 -2.84
CA PRO A 397 -4.93 7.66 -3.27
C PRO A 397 -4.01 8.24 -2.20
N VAL A 398 -2.78 8.59 -2.58
CA VAL A 398 -1.75 9.10 -1.65
C VAL A 398 -2.26 10.19 -0.72
N GLN A 399 -3.13 11.10 -1.23
CA GLN A 399 -3.72 12.15 -0.42
C GLN A 399 -4.66 11.62 0.68
N GLU A 400 -5.53 10.65 0.36
CA GLU A 400 -6.43 10.05 1.35
C GLU A 400 -5.64 9.31 2.43
N MET A 401 -4.54 8.64 2.06
CA MET A 401 -3.65 8.05 3.07
C MET A 401 -3.03 9.11 3.99
N SER A 402 -2.62 10.28 3.47
CA SER A 402 -2.11 11.37 4.31
C SER A 402 -3.17 11.89 5.30
N ASP A 403 -4.46 11.80 4.95
CA ASP A 403 -5.59 12.27 5.76
C ASP A 403 -6.16 11.15 6.67
N TRP A 404 -5.78 9.89 6.46
CA TRP A 404 -6.42 8.69 7.04
C TRP A 404 -6.49 8.68 8.57
N PHE A 405 -5.47 9.24 9.23
CA PHE A 405 -5.35 9.22 10.68
C PHE A 405 -5.85 10.49 11.35
N GLU A 406 -6.48 11.41 10.62
CA GLU A 406 -7.01 12.67 11.17
C GLU A 406 -8.02 12.44 12.31
N HIS A 407 -9.01 11.54 12.10
CA HIS A 407 -10.01 11.22 13.12
C HIS A 407 -9.37 10.61 14.37
N TRP A 408 -8.51 9.61 14.22
CA TRP A 408 -7.75 9.06 15.35
C TRP A 408 -6.90 10.13 16.07
N ALA A 409 -6.25 11.01 15.30
CA ALA A 409 -5.43 12.09 15.84
C ALA A 409 -6.24 13.22 16.48
N THR A 410 -7.56 13.19 16.45
CA THR A 410 -8.43 14.21 17.07
C THR A 410 -9.36 13.62 18.12
N ALA A 411 -9.85 12.40 17.93
CA ALA A 411 -10.83 11.73 18.78
C ALA A 411 -10.36 10.39 19.36
N GLY A 412 -9.18 9.89 18.97
CA GLY A 412 -8.68 8.58 19.41
C GLY A 412 -8.32 8.54 20.89
N VAL A 413 -8.66 7.42 21.55
CA VAL A 413 -8.47 7.21 23.00
C VAL A 413 -7.42 6.14 23.35
N LYS A 414 -6.89 5.44 22.34
CA LYS A 414 -5.84 4.42 22.50
C LYS A 414 -4.71 4.61 21.48
N PRO A 415 -3.51 4.10 21.78
CA PRO A 415 -2.44 4.08 20.80
C PRO A 415 -2.82 3.25 19.60
N LEU A 416 -2.48 3.76 18.41
CA LEU A 416 -2.62 3.03 17.15
C LEU A 416 -1.27 2.42 16.78
N PHE A 417 -1.25 1.12 16.49
CA PHE A 417 -0.10 0.41 15.95
C PHE A 417 -0.45 -0.27 14.64
N THR A 418 0.10 0.24 13.53
CA THR A 418 0.07 -0.48 12.25
C THR A 418 1.17 -1.55 12.24
N CYS A 419 0.88 -2.69 12.86
CA CYS A 419 1.82 -3.81 13.12
C CYS A 419 2.61 -4.23 11.88
N GLU A 420 1.91 -4.32 10.77
CA GLU A 420 2.48 -4.42 9.43
C GLU A 420 1.90 -3.25 8.63
N TYR A 421 2.70 -2.45 7.94
CA TYR A 421 2.18 -1.43 7.04
C TYR A 421 2.87 -1.52 5.67
N SER A 422 2.05 -1.61 4.63
CA SER A 422 2.53 -1.50 3.26
C SER A 422 1.41 -0.99 2.35
N VAL A 423 1.58 0.23 1.84
CA VAL A 423 0.64 0.90 0.95
C VAL A 423 1.45 1.66 -0.11
N PRO A 424 1.48 1.20 -1.37
CA PRO A 424 1.04 -0.14 -1.80
C PRO A 424 1.93 -1.25 -1.24
N PHE A 425 1.43 -2.49 -1.25
CA PHE A 425 2.16 -3.73 -0.99
C PHE A 425 2.68 -4.31 -2.32
N PRO A 426 3.84 -5.03 -2.38
CA PRO A 426 4.41 -5.50 -3.65
C PRO A 426 3.48 -6.38 -4.50
N TRP A 427 2.47 -7.02 -3.90
CA TRP A 427 1.52 -7.87 -4.61
C TRP A 427 0.33 -7.10 -5.20
N ASP A 428 0.16 -5.82 -4.85
CA ASP A 428 -0.96 -5.00 -5.37
C ASP A 428 -0.88 -4.78 -6.88
N TRP A 429 0.32 -4.92 -7.46
CA TRP A 429 0.57 -4.93 -8.91
C TRP A 429 0.01 -6.16 -9.63
N THR A 430 -0.83 -6.95 -8.98
CA THR A 430 -1.58 -8.06 -9.56
C THR A 430 -3.08 -7.76 -9.53
N MET A 431 -3.94 -8.61 -10.12
CA MET A 431 -5.41 -8.44 -10.06
C MET A 431 -6.07 -9.33 -9.01
N TYR A 432 -5.33 -10.25 -8.40
CA TYR A 432 -5.86 -11.10 -7.37
C TYR A 432 -6.18 -10.31 -6.09
N ARG A 433 -7.39 -10.51 -5.56
CA ARG A 433 -7.90 -9.80 -4.37
C ARG A 433 -8.51 -10.78 -3.35
N GLY A 434 -7.83 -11.92 -3.17
CA GLY A 434 -8.12 -12.88 -2.11
C GLY A 434 -9.20 -13.92 -2.39
N TRP A 435 -9.94 -13.78 -3.49
CA TRP A 435 -11.01 -14.70 -3.88
C TRP A 435 -10.87 -15.16 -5.32
N TYR A 436 -10.95 -16.46 -5.54
CA TYR A 436 -11.00 -17.07 -6.87
C TYR A 436 -12.01 -18.22 -6.88
N LYS A 437 -13.01 -18.15 -7.78
CA LYS A 437 -14.09 -19.15 -7.88
C LYS A 437 -14.80 -19.47 -6.55
N GLY A 438 -14.93 -18.48 -5.67
CA GLY A 438 -15.59 -18.62 -4.36
C GLY A 438 -14.68 -19.11 -3.23
N GLU A 439 -13.43 -19.45 -3.53
CA GLU A 439 -12.45 -19.87 -2.54
C GLU A 439 -11.57 -18.69 -2.10
N ARG A 440 -11.31 -18.61 -0.79
CA ARG A 440 -10.45 -17.58 -0.20
C ARG A 440 -9.03 -18.11 0.00
N SER A 441 -8.03 -17.36 -0.45
CA SER A 441 -6.62 -17.63 -0.16
C SER A 441 -5.80 -16.35 -0.23
N PHE A 442 -4.74 -16.20 0.57
CA PHE A 442 -3.89 -15.00 0.61
C PHE A 442 -2.70 -15.14 -0.35
N GLY A 443 -1.48 -15.29 0.20
CA GLY A 443 -0.21 -15.21 -0.49
C GLY A 443 0.20 -16.53 -1.11
N SER A 444 -0.26 -17.67 -0.58
CA SER A 444 -0.05 -18.98 -1.21
C SER A 444 -1.06 -19.34 -2.28
N ALA A 445 -1.98 -18.44 -2.63
CA ALA A 445 -3.05 -18.75 -3.57
C ALA A 445 -2.49 -19.30 -4.88
N LYS A 446 -2.97 -20.48 -5.30
CA LYS A 446 -2.71 -21.05 -6.62
C LYS A 446 -3.80 -20.59 -7.57
N VAL A 447 -3.63 -19.40 -8.14
CA VAL A 447 -4.66 -18.66 -8.89
C VAL A 447 -4.05 -17.93 -10.08
N PRO A 448 -4.84 -17.43 -11.04
CA PRO A 448 -4.32 -16.56 -12.07
C PRO A 448 -4.02 -15.20 -11.45
N TRP A 449 -2.80 -14.95 -10.98
CA TRP A 449 -2.47 -13.70 -10.29
C TRP A 449 -2.64 -12.46 -11.19
N GLU A 450 -2.43 -12.61 -12.50
CA GLU A 450 -2.44 -11.54 -13.51
C GLU A 450 -1.51 -10.36 -13.15
N PHE A 451 -0.26 -10.42 -13.60
CA PHE A 451 0.75 -9.37 -13.38
C PHE A 451 0.39 -8.11 -14.17
N CYS A 452 0.32 -6.96 -13.51
CA CYS A 452 -0.19 -5.69 -14.06
C CYS A 452 0.71 -4.49 -13.71
N LEU A 453 2.03 -4.62 -13.93
CA LEU A 453 2.99 -3.62 -13.48
C LEU A 453 2.78 -2.27 -14.18
N ALA A 454 2.82 -2.25 -15.52
CA ALA A 454 2.55 -1.06 -16.33
C ALA A 454 1.17 -0.46 -16.08
N GLU A 455 0.12 -1.27 -16.00
CA GLU A 455 -1.24 -0.78 -15.84
C GLU A 455 -1.44 -0.02 -14.52
N TRP A 456 -0.91 -0.54 -13.40
CA TRP A 456 -0.99 0.15 -12.11
C TRP A 456 -0.06 1.37 -12.04
N ASN A 457 1.10 1.33 -12.70
CA ASN A 457 2.04 2.45 -12.76
C ASN A 457 1.50 3.64 -13.55
N SER A 458 0.68 3.40 -14.56
CA SER A 458 0.16 4.44 -15.47
C SER A 458 -0.66 5.54 -14.78
N GLN A 459 -1.29 5.27 -13.63
CA GLN A 459 -1.99 6.32 -12.88
C GLN A 459 -1.05 7.39 -12.32
N PHE A 460 0.26 7.09 -12.20
CA PHE A 460 1.28 7.99 -11.68
C PHE A 460 2.17 8.56 -12.79
N PHE A 461 2.51 7.77 -13.81
CA PHE A 461 3.45 8.17 -14.88
C PHE A 461 2.78 8.43 -16.23
N GLY A 462 1.50 8.15 -16.38
CA GLY A 462 0.84 8.29 -17.68
C GLY A 462 1.34 7.23 -18.66
N ASP A 463 1.57 7.66 -19.90
CA ASP A 463 1.97 6.80 -21.01
C ASP A 463 3.36 6.17 -20.82
N GLU A 464 4.27 6.85 -20.10
CA GLU A 464 5.63 6.38 -19.78
C GLU A 464 5.63 5.02 -19.06
N ALA A 465 4.55 4.68 -18.35
CA ALA A 465 4.44 3.40 -17.65
C ALA A 465 4.45 2.17 -18.57
N PHE A 466 4.21 2.35 -19.88
CA PHE A 466 4.21 1.26 -20.86
C PHE A 466 5.57 1.05 -21.55
N GLU A 467 6.59 1.82 -21.16
CA GLU A 467 7.99 1.49 -21.45
C GLU A 467 8.47 0.37 -20.51
N ILE A 468 7.96 -0.85 -20.74
CA ILE A 468 8.12 -1.98 -19.81
C ILE A 468 9.51 -2.62 -19.91
N SER A 469 10.06 -3.06 -18.77
CA SER A 469 11.34 -3.75 -18.71
C SER A 469 11.31 -5.18 -19.28
N GLU A 470 12.49 -5.74 -19.53
CA GLU A 470 12.62 -7.14 -19.95
C GLU A 470 12.12 -8.12 -18.88
N MET A 471 12.20 -7.77 -17.59
CA MET A 471 11.67 -8.59 -16.50
C MET A 471 10.15 -8.69 -16.57
N GLU A 472 9.45 -7.57 -16.80
CA GLU A 472 8.01 -7.56 -17.00
C GLU A 472 7.62 -8.34 -18.27
N LYS A 473 8.31 -8.12 -19.39
CA LYS A 473 8.08 -8.89 -20.63
C LYS A 473 8.25 -10.39 -20.42
N ARG A 474 9.27 -10.83 -19.68
CA ARG A 474 9.49 -12.26 -19.33
C ARG A 474 8.32 -12.82 -18.53
N ASN A 475 7.82 -12.07 -17.55
CA ASN A 475 6.65 -12.47 -16.78
C ASN A 475 5.39 -12.56 -17.64
N LEU A 476 5.12 -11.59 -18.51
CA LEU A 476 3.97 -11.61 -19.41
C LEU A 476 4.02 -12.77 -20.42
N ARG A 477 5.21 -13.11 -20.96
CA ARG A 477 5.39 -14.30 -21.82
C ARG A 477 5.10 -15.58 -21.06
N TRP A 478 5.55 -15.69 -19.81
CA TRP A 478 5.32 -16.86 -18.98
C TRP A 478 3.84 -16.99 -18.58
N GLU A 479 3.21 -15.89 -18.19
CA GLU A 479 1.78 -15.82 -17.85
C GLU A 479 0.92 -16.24 -19.05
N ALA A 480 1.20 -15.71 -20.24
CA ALA A 480 0.48 -16.08 -21.44
C ALA A 480 0.58 -17.58 -21.75
N ARG A 481 1.72 -18.23 -21.48
CA ARG A 481 1.83 -19.70 -21.60
C ARG A 481 0.95 -20.43 -20.59
N LYS A 482 0.90 -19.98 -19.34
CA LYS A 482 0.04 -20.58 -18.30
C LYS A 482 -1.44 -20.47 -18.63
N PHE A 483 -1.87 -19.33 -19.15
CA PHE A 483 -3.24 -19.19 -19.65
C PHE A 483 -3.55 -20.15 -20.81
N ARG A 484 -2.62 -20.32 -21.77
CA ARG A 484 -2.80 -21.25 -22.90
C ARG A 484 -2.91 -22.72 -22.47
N THR A 485 -2.23 -23.12 -21.39
CA THR A 485 -2.32 -24.49 -20.84
C THR A 485 -3.48 -24.67 -19.86
N GLY A 486 -4.12 -23.58 -19.41
CA GLY A 486 -5.17 -23.62 -18.38
C GLY A 486 -4.63 -23.83 -16.96
N ASP A 487 -3.32 -23.68 -16.75
CA ASP A 487 -2.67 -23.90 -15.46
C ASP A 487 -2.92 -22.75 -14.49
N LEU A 488 -3.06 -23.08 -13.21
CA LEU A 488 -2.97 -22.13 -12.10
C LEU A 488 -1.56 -22.11 -11.52
N TRP A 489 -1.18 -21.00 -10.90
CA TRP A 489 0.17 -20.82 -10.37
C TRP A 489 0.21 -20.06 -9.05
N HIS A 490 1.31 -20.20 -8.33
CA HIS A 490 1.63 -19.37 -7.19
C HIS A 490 2.39 -18.12 -7.65
N ARG A 491 2.33 -17.04 -6.86
CA ARG A 491 3.04 -15.78 -7.14
C ARG A 491 4.56 -15.91 -7.24
N TRP A 492 5.14 -16.99 -6.72
CA TRP A 492 6.58 -17.29 -6.79
C TRP A 492 6.96 -18.17 -7.98
N ASP A 493 6.00 -18.68 -8.75
CA ASP A 493 6.27 -19.48 -9.95
C ASP A 493 6.67 -18.63 -11.17
N TYR A 494 6.46 -17.30 -11.09
CA TYR A 494 6.89 -16.37 -12.14
C TYR A 494 8.42 -16.40 -12.31
N PRO A 495 8.94 -16.21 -13.55
CA PRO A 495 10.38 -16.07 -13.79
C PRO A 495 11.04 -15.02 -12.89
N HIS A 496 10.34 -13.92 -12.66
CA HIS A 496 10.63 -12.96 -11.61
C HIS A 496 9.44 -12.91 -10.65
N VAL A 497 9.64 -13.41 -9.43
CA VAL A 497 8.61 -13.48 -8.38
C VAL A 497 7.87 -12.15 -8.24
N VAL A 498 6.54 -12.17 -8.08
CA VAL A 498 5.71 -10.95 -8.01
C VAL A 498 6.25 -9.91 -7.02
N GLY A 499 6.70 -10.34 -5.84
CA GLY A 499 7.26 -9.49 -4.79
C GLY A 499 8.77 -9.20 -4.91
N SER A 500 9.43 -9.57 -6.01
CA SER A 500 10.87 -9.36 -6.18
C SER A 500 11.24 -7.87 -6.21
N SER A 501 12.44 -7.55 -5.72
CA SER A 501 13.11 -6.25 -5.89
C SER A 501 13.60 -5.99 -7.31
N ALA A 502 13.49 -6.96 -8.23
CA ALA A 502 13.90 -6.80 -9.64
C ALA A 502 13.07 -5.75 -10.42
N PHE A 503 11.91 -5.33 -9.91
CA PHE A 503 11.03 -4.35 -10.55
C PHE A 503 11.29 -2.93 -10.02
N ALA A 504 12.35 -2.32 -10.55
CA ALA A 504 12.79 -0.97 -10.16
C ALA A 504 11.72 0.12 -10.37
N GLU A 505 10.78 -0.11 -11.31
CA GLU A 505 9.68 0.78 -11.67
C GLU A 505 8.71 1.04 -10.51
N ARG A 506 8.74 0.20 -9.46
CA ARG A 506 7.94 0.38 -8.24
C ARG A 506 8.55 1.38 -7.27
N TRP A 507 9.87 1.52 -7.24
CA TRP A 507 10.55 2.31 -6.22
C TRP A 507 10.13 3.79 -6.20
N PRO A 508 9.95 4.48 -7.34
CA PRO A 508 9.48 5.88 -7.31
C PRO A 508 8.06 6.01 -6.76
N ILE A 509 7.20 4.99 -6.92
CA ILE A 509 5.86 4.97 -6.32
C ILE A 509 5.97 4.79 -4.81
N TYR A 510 6.73 3.82 -4.32
CA TYR A 510 6.98 3.69 -2.87
C TYR A 510 7.57 4.99 -2.30
N ALA A 511 8.53 5.62 -2.99
CA ALA A 511 9.14 6.87 -2.56
C ALA A 511 8.11 8.01 -2.44
N MET A 512 7.12 8.06 -3.33
CA MET A 512 6.01 9.02 -3.26
C MET A 512 5.13 8.80 -2.01
N TYR A 513 4.75 7.55 -1.71
CA TYR A 513 4.01 7.22 -0.48
C TYR A 513 4.83 7.49 0.78
N PHE A 514 6.11 7.10 0.82
CA PHE A 514 7.01 7.43 1.94
C PHE A 514 7.14 8.93 2.15
N THR A 515 7.31 9.70 1.07
CA THR A 515 7.48 11.15 1.18
C THR A 515 6.21 11.82 1.69
N ASP A 516 5.03 11.44 1.18
CA ASP A 516 3.78 12.11 1.55
C ASP A 516 3.15 11.58 2.83
N ASN A 517 3.11 10.26 3.01
CA ASN A 517 2.35 9.65 4.09
C ASN A 517 3.15 9.57 5.39
N TRP A 518 4.44 9.22 5.38
CA TRP A 518 5.19 9.13 6.65
C TRP A 518 5.28 10.49 7.36
N ARG A 519 5.51 11.58 6.60
CA ARG A 519 5.50 12.92 7.20
C ARG A 519 4.13 13.29 7.76
N ALA A 520 3.04 12.89 7.10
CA ALA A 520 1.69 13.11 7.59
C ALA A 520 1.42 12.30 8.86
N PHE A 521 1.77 11.01 8.87
CA PHE A 521 1.59 10.12 10.02
C PHE A 521 2.29 10.66 11.26
N ARG A 522 3.54 11.10 11.11
CA ARG A 522 4.31 11.70 12.19
C ARG A 522 3.73 13.03 12.66
N THR A 523 3.11 13.80 11.76
CA THR A 523 2.47 15.08 12.09
C THR A 523 1.13 14.89 12.80
N TRP A 524 0.35 13.87 12.41
CA TRP A 524 -0.83 13.39 13.13
C TRP A 524 -0.48 12.75 14.48
N GLY A 525 0.75 12.27 14.61
CA GLY A 525 1.28 11.72 15.83
C GLY A 525 1.02 10.22 15.99
N VAL A 526 0.83 9.46 14.89
CA VAL A 526 0.61 8.00 14.89
C VAL A 526 1.59 7.31 15.83
N SER A 527 1.06 6.60 16.84
CA SER A 527 1.83 6.12 17.98
C SER A 527 2.88 5.09 17.60
N ALA A 528 2.53 4.15 16.72
CA ALA A 528 3.44 3.15 16.19
C ALA A 528 3.17 2.83 14.72
N ASN A 529 4.22 2.79 13.89
CA ASN A 529 4.16 2.39 12.48
C ASN A 529 5.13 1.25 12.16
N SER A 530 4.94 0.57 11.02
CA SER A 530 5.86 -0.49 10.58
C SER A 530 6.11 -0.47 9.07
N PRO A 531 7.31 -0.09 8.58
CA PRO A 531 7.66 -0.29 7.17
C PRO A 531 7.93 -1.79 6.89
N TRP A 532 6.88 -2.60 6.94
CA TRP A 532 6.93 -4.07 6.92
C TRP A 532 7.80 -4.60 5.77
N SER A 533 7.59 -4.09 4.57
CA SER A 533 8.29 -4.50 3.35
C SER A 533 9.69 -3.86 3.18
N HIS A 534 10.35 -3.44 4.27
CA HIS A 534 11.65 -2.76 4.23
C HIS A 534 12.72 -3.50 3.41
N GLY A 535 12.75 -4.83 3.45
CA GLY A 535 13.68 -5.65 2.65
C GLY A 535 13.63 -5.40 1.14
N HIS A 536 12.53 -4.85 0.60
CA HIS A 536 12.37 -4.59 -0.84
C HIS A 536 12.92 -3.23 -1.30
N TYR A 537 13.32 -2.35 -0.39
CA TYR A 537 13.71 -0.99 -0.71
C TYR A 537 15.21 -0.80 -0.87
N TRP A 538 16.00 -1.83 -0.59
CA TRP A 538 17.43 -1.88 -0.90
C TRP A 538 17.66 -2.94 -1.97
N THR A 539 18.75 -2.78 -2.72
CA THR A 539 19.23 -3.78 -3.68
C THR A 539 20.69 -4.09 -3.39
N LEU A 540 21.11 -5.32 -3.68
CA LEU A 540 22.54 -5.65 -3.66
C LEU A 540 23.25 -4.98 -4.83
N ARG A 541 24.52 -4.60 -4.62
CA ARG A 541 25.43 -4.24 -5.70
C ARG A 541 25.73 -5.45 -6.58
N ASP A 542 26.20 -5.20 -7.80
CA ASP A 542 26.63 -6.27 -8.69
C ASP A 542 27.87 -7.01 -8.13
N GLY A 543 27.93 -8.32 -8.37
CA GLY A 543 29.08 -9.16 -8.03
C GLY A 543 29.20 -9.58 -6.55
N VAL A 544 28.14 -9.42 -5.75
CA VAL A 544 28.09 -9.96 -4.38
C VAL A 544 28.17 -11.48 -4.41
N ASP A 545 29.06 -12.06 -3.60
CA ASP A 545 29.19 -13.51 -3.45
C ASP A 545 28.03 -14.06 -2.61
N LYS A 546 27.21 -14.90 -3.25
CA LYS A 546 26.05 -15.58 -2.65
C LYS A 546 26.34 -17.04 -2.31
N GLY A 547 27.60 -17.46 -2.41
CA GLY A 547 28.05 -18.79 -2.03
C GLY A 547 28.02 -19.03 -0.52
N ARG A 548 28.28 -20.28 -0.15
CA ARG A 548 28.43 -20.72 1.23
C ARG A 548 29.68 -20.10 1.85
N GLU A 549 29.55 -19.68 3.10
CA GLU A 549 30.62 -19.16 3.94
C GLU A 549 30.89 -20.17 5.06
N GLU A 550 32.15 -20.56 5.25
CA GLU A 550 32.58 -21.48 6.30
C GLU A 550 33.20 -20.69 7.45
N PHE A 551 32.90 -21.07 8.69
CA PHE A 551 33.47 -20.48 9.89
C PHE A 551 34.42 -21.47 10.58
N GLY A 552 35.54 -20.95 11.11
CA GLY A 552 36.43 -21.73 11.95
C GLY A 552 35.81 -21.96 13.34
N VAL A 553 35.76 -23.22 13.78
CA VAL A 553 35.33 -23.55 15.15
C VAL A 553 36.46 -23.23 16.12
N ASP A 554 36.18 -22.38 17.10
CA ASP A 554 37.08 -22.07 18.22
C ASP A 554 36.98 -23.18 19.27
N TRP A 555 37.68 -24.29 19.01
CA TRP A 555 37.68 -25.47 19.89
C TRP A 555 38.26 -25.18 21.27
N GLU A 556 39.10 -24.16 21.41
CA GLU A 556 39.74 -23.80 22.68
C GLU A 556 38.77 -23.07 23.62
N ASN A 557 37.85 -22.27 23.06
CA ASN A 557 36.90 -21.45 23.84
C ASN A 557 35.42 -21.83 23.60
N LEU A 558 35.15 -23.08 23.21
CA LEU A 558 33.80 -23.57 22.92
C LEU A 558 32.87 -23.56 24.15
N GLN A 559 33.42 -23.65 25.37
CA GLN A 559 32.66 -23.66 26.62
C GLN A 559 32.29 -22.23 27.07
N ARG A 560 31.50 -21.53 26.26
CA ARG A 560 30.96 -20.20 26.58
C ARG A 560 29.51 -20.07 26.11
N PRO A 561 28.69 -19.20 26.73
CA PRO A 561 27.33 -18.97 26.30
C PRO A 561 27.22 -18.52 24.83
N GLY A 562 26.16 -18.97 24.16
CA GLY A 562 25.80 -18.57 22.79
C GLY A 562 26.22 -19.56 21.70
N PHE A 563 25.55 -19.45 20.54
CA PHE A 563 25.81 -20.34 19.40
C PHE A 563 27.18 -20.12 18.76
N SER A 564 27.81 -21.23 18.34
CA SER A 564 29.01 -21.23 17.49
C SER A 564 28.66 -21.86 16.14
N PRO A 565 28.31 -21.07 15.11
CA PRO A 565 27.94 -21.60 13.80
C PRO A 565 29.16 -22.12 13.04
N ASP A 566 29.01 -23.25 12.33
CA ASP A 566 30.07 -23.80 11.46
C ASP A 566 30.08 -23.16 10.06
N TYR A 567 28.93 -22.71 9.58
CA TYR A 567 28.79 -22.14 8.23
C TYR A 567 27.49 -21.32 8.06
N ILE A 568 27.46 -20.53 6.99
CA ILE A 568 26.24 -19.94 6.41
C ILE A 568 26.12 -20.42 4.97
N ASP A 569 25.04 -21.13 4.64
CA ASP A 569 24.76 -21.57 3.26
C ASP A 569 23.65 -20.72 2.62
N ARG A 570 22.42 -20.81 3.13
CA ARG A 570 21.28 -20.02 2.64
C ARG A 570 21.11 -18.74 3.45
N ARG A 571 21.33 -17.59 2.82
CA ARG A 571 21.12 -16.27 3.42
C ARG A 571 19.69 -15.77 3.15
N TYR A 572 19.02 -15.28 4.20
CA TYR A 572 17.74 -14.59 4.06
C TYR A 572 18.01 -13.16 3.56
N GLU A 573 17.91 -12.92 2.25
CA GLU A 573 18.35 -11.66 1.60
C GLU A 573 17.54 -10.43 2.08
N ARG A 574 18.00 -9.83 3.18
CA ARG A 574 17.44 -8.61 3.76
C ARG A 574 18.57 -7.74 4.31
N VAL A 575 18.42 -6.42 4.20
CA VAL A 575 19.48 -5.45 4.54
C VAL A 575 19.97 -5.58 5.98
N ASP A 576 19.13 -5.99 6.90
CA ASP A 576 19.41 -6.21 8.32
C ASP A 576 20.00 -7.61 8.64
N LEU A 577 19.98 -8.57 7.70
CA LEU A 577 20.34 -9.97 7.99
C LEU A 577 21.46 -10.54 7.13
N ALA A 578 21.60 -10.13 5.87
CA ALA A 578 22.47 -10.83 4.93
C ALA A 578 23.51 -9.91 4.30
N PHE A 579 24.67 -10.48 3.95
CA PHE A 579 25.79 -9.83 3.27
C PHE A 579 26.37 -8.64 4.06
N GLU A 580 27.47 -8.09 3.56
CA GLU A 580 28.08 -6.91 4.16
C GLU A 580 27.15 -5.70 4.03
N HIS A 581 27.14 -4.82 5.02
CA HIS A 581 26.28 -3.63 4.98
C HIS A 581 26.60 -2.74 3.77
N SER A 582 27.87 -2.69 3.36
CA SER A 582 28.35 -1.96 2.18
C SER A 582 27.90 -2.56 0.84
N ASP A 583 27.39 -3.80 0.82
CA ASP A 583 26.85 -4.43 -0.38
C ASP A 583 25.45 -3.90 -0.74
N TRP A 584 24.76 -3.28 0.21
CA TRP A 584 23.39 -2.81 0.04
C TRP A 584 23.32 -1.37 -0.45
N ILE A 585 22.69 -1.16 -1.60
CA ILE A 585 22.46 0.14 -2.21
C ILE A 585 21.04 0.61 -1.87
N PRO A 586 20.88 1.80 -1.25
CA PRO A 586 19.56 2.36 -0.96
C PRO A 586 18.92 2.88 -2.25
N THR A 587 17.79 2.28 -2.65
CA THR A 587 16.98 2.75 -3.78
C THR A 587 16.29 4.08 -3.42
N VAL A 588 15.61 4.72 -4.38
CA VAL A 588 14.81 5.93 -4.10
C VAL A 588 13.72 5.71 -3.04
N ALA A 589 13.21 4.48 -2.91
CA ALA A 589 12.26 4.12 -1.86
C ALA A 589 12.92 4.11 -0.47
N ALA A 590 14.09 3.48 -0.34
CA ALA A 590 14.84 3.46 0.92
C ALA A 590 15.30 4.86 1.32
N GLN A 591 15.76 5.67 0.37
CA GLN A 591 16.15 7.06 0.63
C GLN A 591 14.97 7.88 1.16
N ALA A 592 13.78 7.71 0.58
CA ALA A 592 12.56 8.35 1.06
C ALA A 592 12.15 7.85 2.46
N LEU A 593 12.22 6.53 2.72
CA LEU A 593 11.96 5.97 4.04
C LEU A 593 12.94 6.52 5.08
N ILE A 594 14.25 6.46 4.83
CA ILE A 594 15.31 6.99 5.71
C ILE A 594 15.06 8.48 6.01
N ARG A 595 14.76 9.29 4.98
CA ARG A 595 14.54 10.73 5.13
C ARG A 595 13.39 11.03 6.10
N ASN A 596 12.29 10.26 6.02
CA ASN A 596 11.06 10.55 6.74
C ASN A 596 10.89 9.80 8.07
N ASN A 597 11.59 8.66 8.24
CA ASN A 597 11.45 7.79 9.42
C ASN A 597 12.51 8.05 10.52
N ARG A 598 13.59 8.78 10.22
CA ARG A 598 14.60 9.13 11.24
C ARG A 598 14.04 10.01 12.36
N PRO A 599 14.63 10.02 13.58
CA PRO A 599 14.06 10.70 14.75
C PRO A 599 13.71 12.19 14.56
N LEU A 600 14.51 12.92 13.77
CA LEU A 600 14.25 14.33 13.43
C LEU A 600 13.69 14.46 12.02
N LEU A 601 12.62 15.23 11.87
CA LEU A 601 11.99 15.54 10.58
C LEU A 601 11.62 17.01 10.54
N ALA A 602 11.88 17.67 9.41
CA ALA A 602 11.36 18.99 9.12
C ALA A 602 11.04 19.12 7.63
N TYR A 603 9.90 19.74 7.31
CA TYR A 603 9.40 19.83 5.94
C TYR A 603 8.41 20.99 5.75
N VAL A 604 8.08 21.30 4.49
CA VAL A 604 7.04 22.26 4.12
C VAL A 604 5.69 21.55 4.00
N GLY A 605 4.76 21.85 4.91
CA GLY A 605 3.39 21.39 4.88
C GLY A 605 2.43 22.33 4.14
N GLY A 606 1.20 21.88 3.97
CA GLY A 606 0.05 22.66 3.53
C GLY A 606 -0.30 23.80 4.50
N LYS A 607 -1.43 24.46 4.27
CA LYS A 607 -1.87 25.59 5.09
C LYS A 607 -2.30 25.16 6.50
N PRO A 608 -2.37 26.06 7.49
CA PRO A 608 -2.74 25.72 8.86
C PRO A 608 -4.08 24.99 9.04
N ALA A 609 -5.08 25.34 8.24
CA ALA A 609 -6.39 24.68 8.29
C ALA A 609 -6.39 23.26 7.70
N ALA A 610 -5.36 22.88 6.94
CA ALA A 610 -5.24 21.57 6.29
C ALA A 610 -3.77 21.31 5.95
N PHE A 611 -2.98 20.86 6.94
CA PHE A 611 -1.52 20.76 6.78
C PHE A 611 -1.08 19.71 5.74
N THR A 612 -1.97 18.78 5.36
CA THR A 612 -1.75 17.80 4.30
C THR A 612 -2.08 18.33 2.91
N SER A 613 -2.59 19.57 2.78
CA SER A 613 -2.98 20.14 1.50
C SER A 613 -1.76 20.41 0.59
N LYS A 614 -1.94 20.12 -0.70
CA LYS A 614 -0.92 20.29 -1.74
C LYS A 614 -1.30 21.42 -2.71
N ASP A 615 -2.02 22.41 -2.20
CA ASP A 615 -2.46 23.60 -2.93
C ASP A 615 -1.25 24.27 -3.60
N HIS A 616 -1.25 24.37 -4.94
CA HIS A 616 -0.11 24.91 -5.70
C HIS A 616 -0.49 25.78 -6.90
N ASN A 617 -1.73 25.71 -7.40
CA ASN A 617 -2.19 26.60 -8.47
C ASN A 617 -2.71 27.93 -7.88
N PHE A 618 -2.08 29.05 -8.21
CA PHE A 618 -2.49 30.38 -7.75
C PHE A 618 -2.57 31.39 -8.90
N LEU A 619 -3.32 32.47 -8.69
CA LEU A 619 -3.32 33.64 -9.55
C LEU A 619 -2.39 34.74 -8.99
N PRO A 620 -1.84 35.62 -9.84
CA PRO A 620 -1.14 36.82 -9.38
C PRO A 620 -2.05 37.63 -8.44
N GLY A 621 -1.53 38.13 -7.32
CA GLY A 621 -2.33 38.87 -6.32
C GLY A 621 -3.03 38.02 -5.27
N GLU A 622 -2.99 36.68 -5.35
CA GLU A 622 -3.50 35.80 -4.28
C GLU A 622 -2.49 35.64 -3.13
N THR A 623 -2.97 35.15 -2.00
CA THR A 623 -2.12 34.76 -0.86
C THR A 623 -1.84 33.26 -0.91
N VAL A 624 -0.57 32.89 -0.77
CA VAL A 624 -0.14 31.49 -0.59
C VAL A 624 0.06 31.22 0.90
N GLU A 625 -0.64 30.23 1.43
CA GLU A 625 -0.46 29.75 2.80
C GLU A 625 0.20 28.37 2.84
N LYS A 626 1.24 28.25 3.67
CA LYS A 626 1.98 27.01 3.93
C LYS A 626 2.37 26.94 5.39
N GLN A 627 3.03 25.87 5.79
CA GLN A 627 3.63 25.76 7.12
C GLN A 627 5.01 25.11 7.05
N ILE A 628 5.92 25.51 7.93
CA ILE A 628 7.06 24.66 8.30
C ILE A 628 6.63 23.77 9.46
N ILE A 629 6.89 22.48 9.34
CA ILE A 629 6.62 21.50 10.40
C ILE A 629 7.95 20.92 10.83
N VAL A 630 8.26 20.98 12.13
CA VAL A 630 9.47 20.42 12.74
C VAL A 630 9.06 19.44 13.82
N ILE A 631 9.54 18.21 13.75
CA ILE A 631 9.18 17.10 14.64
C ILE A 631 10.44 16.58 15.30
N ASN A 632 10.40 16.46 16.64
CA ASN A 632 11.45 15.86 17.43
C ASN A 632 10.98 14.56 18.08
N ASN A 633 11.32 13.42 17.46
CA ASN A 633 11.16 12.10 18.07
C ASN A 633 12.50 11.56 18.61
N SER A 634 13.58 12.37 18.68
CA SER A 634 14.78 11.96 19.41
C SER A 634 14.55 12.07 20.91
N ARG A 635 15.37 11.35 21.68
CA ARG A 635 15.27 11.28 23.14
C ARG A 635 15.93 12.45 23.87
N GLU A 636 16.28 13.48 23.11
CA GLU A 636 16.88 14.71 23.60
C GLU A 636 16.11 15.91 23.06
N THR A 637 16.05 16.99 23.85
CA THR A 637 15.52 18.28 23.38
C THR A 637 16.45 18.87 22.33
N VAL A 638 15.91 19.31 21.19
CA VAL A 638 16.71 19.88 20.10
C VAL A 638 16.31 21.31 19.81
N THR A 639 17.27 22.12 19.35
CA THR A 639 16.97 23.40 18.71
C THR A 639 17.07 23.27 17.20
N CYS A 640 16.25 24.00 16.46
CA CYS A 640 16.26 24.03 15.00
C CYS A 640 16.24 25.49 14.50
N ASP A 641 17.20 25.84 13.65
CA ASP A 641 17.21 27.09 12.90
C ASP A 641 16.58 26.86 11.52
N CYS A 642 15.33 27.28 11.38
CA CYS A 642 14.56 27.17 10.14
C CYS A 642 14.76 28.43 9.29
N LYS A 643 15.15 28.27 8.03
CA LYS A 643 15.24 29.34 7.02
C LYS A 643 14.40 28.97 5.82
N TRP A 644 13.72 29.93 5.20
CA TRP A 644 12.97 29.69 3.98
C TRP A 644 13.07 30.85 3.00
N SER A 645 12.86 30.57 1.73
CA SER A 645 12.87 31.54 0.64
C SER A 645 11.86 31.11 -0.43
N LEU A 646 10.94 32.01 -0.79
CA LEU A 646 10.10 31.89 -1.98
C LEU A 646 10.76 32.67 -3.13
N GLY A 647 11.10 31.97 -4.21
CA GLY A 647 11.87 32.49 -5.35
C GLY A 647 11.14 33.45 -6.29
N LEU A 648 10.35 34.39 -5.78
CA LEU A 648 9.73 35.47 -6.56
C LEU A 648 10.79 36.42 -7.16
N PRO A 649 10.45 37.29 -8.14
CA PRO A 649 11.38 38.28 -8.69
C PRO A 649 12.05 39.15 -7.62
N LYS A 650 11.29 39.48 -6.56
CA LYS A 650 11.83 39.94 -5.28
C LYS A 650 11.66 38.80 -4.27
N PRO A 651 12.72 38.03 -3.96
CA PRO A 651 12.60 36.87 -3.07
C PRO A 651 12.02 37.25 -1.71
N VAL A 652 11.10 36.43 -1.20
CA VAL A 652 10.56 36.58 0.16
C VAL A 652 11.26 35.55 1.05
N VAL A 653 12.07 36.04 1.98
CA VAL A 653 12.89 35.21 2.88
C VAL A 653 12.38 35.31 4.31
N GLY A 654 12.56 34.25 5.08
CA GLY A 654 12.27 34.25 6.51
C GLY A 654 13.17 33.29 7.28
N ARG A 655 13.24 33.51 8.58
CA ARG A 655 14.02 32.68 9.52
C ARG A 655 13.33 32.62 10.86
N LYS A 656 13.36 31.46 11.51
CA LYS A 656 12.89 31.28 12.88
C LYS A 656 13.71 30.18 13.57
N LYS A 657 14.26 30.51 14.74
CA LYS A 657 14.89 29.52 15.63
C LYS A 657 13.84 29.03 16.63
N ILE A 658 13.80 27.72 16.83
CA ILE A 658 12.86 27.06 17.73
C ILE A 658 13.56 26.02 18.61
N THR A 659 12.95 25.68 19.75
CA THR A 659 13.35 24.58 20.63
C THR A 659 12.19 23.60 20.72
N VAL A 660 12.44 22.33 20.43
CA VAL A 660 11.41 21.30 20.37
C VAL A 660 11.77 20.19 21.38
N PRO A 661 11.01 20.04 22.48
CA PRO A 661 11.23 18.96 23.44
C PRO A 661 11.07 17.57 22.80
N THR A 662 11.60 16.54 23.48
CA THR A 662 11.42 15.14 23.08
C THR A 662 9.95 14.77 22.93
N GLY A 663 9.63 14.10 21.82
CA GLY A 663 8.28 13.63 21.49
C GLY A 663 7.32 14.74 21.08
N GLN A 664 7.79 15.97 20.86
CA GLN A 664 6.97 17.13 20.49
C GLN A 664 7.22 17.57 19.05
N GLN A 665 6.35 18.45 18.56
CA GLN A 665 6.46 19.08 17.25
C GLN A 665 6.10 20.57 17.32
N GLN A 666 6.57 21.33 16.34
CA GLN A 666 6.18 22.72 16.16
C GLN A 666 5.80 23.00 14.71
N ARG A 667 4.74 23.81 14.53
CA ARG A 667 4.24 24.24 13.22
C ARG A 667 4.35 25.76 13.12
N ILE A 668 5.02 26.24 12.09
CA ILE A 668 5.27 27.66 11.84
C ILE A 668 4.47 28.06 10.60
N PRO A 669 3.39 28.85 10.73
CA PRO A 669 2.61 29.29 9.59
C PRO A 669 3.43 30.24 8.70
N LEU A 670 3.28 30.07 7.39
CA LEU A 670 3.85 30.90 6.35
C LEU A 670 2.70 31.49 5.52
N SER A 671 2.75 32.79 5.27
CA SER A 671 1.79 33.49 4.42
C SER A 671 2.54 34.45 3.50
N PHE A 672 2.29 34.35 2.20
CA PHE A 672 2.95 35.13 1.15
C PHE A 672 1.90 35.79 0.27
N GLU A 673 1.87 37.12 0.25
CA GLU A 673 1.07 37.88 -0.73
C GLU A 673 1.81 37.90 -2.07
N LEU A 674 1.20 37.33 -3.11
CA LEU A 674 1.79 37.34 -4.45
C LEU A 674 1.60 38.71 -5.11
N PRO A 675 2.60 39.28 -5.79
CA PRO A 675 2.42 40.53 -6.53
C PRO A 675 1.31 40.42 -7.58
N ALA A 676 0.49 41.48 -7.71
CA ALA A 676 -0.61 41.50 -8.69
C ALA A 676 -0.12 41.40 -10.15
N ALA A 677 1.11 41.85 -10.43
CA ALA A 677 1.76 41.79 -11.74
C ALA A 677 2.79 40.64 -11.85
N LEU A 678 2.73 39.64 -10.97
CA LEU A 678 3.64 38.49 -11.00
C LEU A 678 3.50 37.73 -12.33
N PRO A 679 4.61 37.46 -13.05
CA PRO A 679 4.56 36.65 -14.26
C PRO A 679 4.03 35.24 -14.00
N THR A 680 3.39 34.66 -15.01
CA THR A 680 3.00 33.26 -14.96
C THR A 680 4.22 32.37 -14.99
N GLY A 681 4.21 31.27 -14.24
CA GLY A 681 5.31 30.34 -14.20
C GLY A 681 5.42 29.61 -12.88
N LYS A 682 6.48 28.82 -12.77
CA LYS A 682 6.78 28.00 -11.61
C LYS A 682 7.72 28.76 -10.66
N TYR A 683 7.37 28.78 -9.38
CA TYR A 683 8.16 29.39 -8.31
C TYR A 683 8.39 28.36 -7.20
N GLU A 684 9.60 28.31 -6.65
CA GLU A 684 9.96 27.34 -5.60
C GLU A 684 10.00 28.00 -4.22
N LEU A 685 9.29 27.41 -3.25
CA LEU A 685 9.48 27.65 -1.83
C LEU A 685 10.52 26.67 -1.31
N ASN A 686 11.72 27.15 -0.99
CA ASN A 686 12.80 26.36 -0.43
C ASN A 686 12.91 26.58 1.07
N ALA A 687 13.16 25.52 1.84
CA ALA A 687 13.41 25.59 3.27
C ALA A 687 14.65 24.79 3.67
N THR A 688 15.40 25.32 4.63
CA THR A 688 16.58 24.69 5.23
C THR A 688 16.43 24.68 6.74
N PHE A 689 16.74 23.55 7.37
CA PHE A 689 16.57 23.30 8.79
C PHE A 689 17.90 22.82 9.37
N ASN A 690 18.49 23.61 10.27
CA ASN A 690 19.74 23.23 10.94
C ASN A 690 19.45 22.87 12.40
N PHE A 691 19.61 21.60 12.75
CA PHE A 691 19.39 21.11 14.10
C PHE A 691 20.65 21.24 14.97
N SER A 692 20.49 21.37 16.28
CA SER A 692 21.60 21.50 17.24
C SER A 692 22.55 20.29 17.29
N ASN A 693 22.12 19.13 16.80
CA ASN A 693 22.98 17.94 16.69
C ASN A 693 23.80 17.91 15.38
N GLY A 694 23.94 19.04 14.69
CA GLY A 694 24.71 19.17 13.45
C GLY A 694 24.03 18.65 12.19
N ARG A 695 22.81 18.09 12.29
CA ARG A 695 22.07 17.63 11.10
C ARG A 695 21.41 18.79 10.38
N THR A 696 21.61 18.86 9.06
CA THR A 696 20.87 19.76 8.18
C THR A 696 19.87 18.98 7.33
N ARG A 697 18.69 19.57 7.15
CA ARG A 697 17.65 19.10 6.24
C ARG A 697 17.23 20.22 5.31
N THR A 698 16.83 19.86 4.10
CA THR A 698 16.19 20.77 3.16
C THR A 698 14.88 20.17 2.70
N ASP A 699 13.96 21.04 2.29
CA ASP A 699 12.72 20.65 1.61
C ASP A 699 12.28 21.76 0.66
N SER A 700 11.49 21.41 -0.36
CA SER A 700 10.97 22.38 -1.31
C SER A 700 9.54 22.07 -1.72
N PHE A 701 8.80 23.12 -2.07
CA PHE A 701 7.44 23.03 -2.57
C PHE A 701 7.25 23.99 -3.74
N SER A 702 6.79 23.45 -4.87
CA SER A 702 6.54 24.21 -6.09
C SER A 702 5.17 24.89 -6.07
N ILE A 703 5.13 26.15 -6.51
CA ILE A 703 3.93 26.97 -6.65
C ILE A 703 3.83 27.39 -8.13
N ASP A 704 2.69 27.11 -8.75
CA ASP A 704 2.40 27.43 -10.15
C ASP A 704 1.47 28.65 -10.22
N ILE A 705 1.96 29.71 -10.87
CA ILE A 705 1.21 30.95 -11.10
C ILE A 705 0.60 30.91 -12.49
N MET A 706 -0.73 30.82 -12.53
CA MET A 706 -1.51 30.77 -13.77
C MET A 706 -2.01 32.16 -14.18
N PRO A 707 -2.18 32.41 -15.49
CA PRO A 707 -2.74 33.68 -15.95
C PRO A 707 -4.17 33.85 -15.44
N ARG A 708 -4.57 35.09 -15.12
CA ARG A 708 -5.96 35.40 -14.77
C ARG A 708 -6.87 35.00 -15.94
N PRO A 709 -7.86 34.11 -15.72
CA PRO A 709 -8.69 33.64 -16.82
C PRO A 709 -9.55 34.77 -17.39
N GLN A 710 -9.51 34.95 -18.71
CA GLN A 710 -10.31 35.97 -19.39
C GLN A 710 -11.78 35.57 -19.47
N ALA A 711 -12.70 36.55 -19.53
CA ALA A 711 -14.12 36.27 -19.71
C ALA A 711 -14.36 35.58 -21.07
N PRO A 712 -15.05 34.42 -21.10
CA PRO A 712 -15.27 33.70 -22.35
C PRO A 712 -16.33 34.43 -23.19
N ARG A 713 -16.04 34.65 -24.48
CA ARG A 713 -17.04 35.09 -25.45
C ARG A 713 -17.81 33.85 -25.92
N VAL A 714 -19.08 33.77 -25.54
CA VAL A 714 -20.00 32.68 -25.90
C VAL A 714 -21.10 33.26 -26.80
N GLY A 715 -21.33 32.61 -27.94
CA GLY A 715 -22.34 32.99 -28.92
C GLY A 715 -23.56 32.06 -28.89
N GLY A 716 -24.70 32.55 -29.41
CA GLY A 716 -25.93 31.79 -29.54
C GLY A 716 -26.79 31.73 -28.26
N LYS A 717 -27.99 31.15 -28.38
CA LYS A 717 -28.91 30.95 -27.25
C LYS A 717 -28.53 29.68 -26.48
N ILE A 718 -28.35 29.81 -25.17
CA ILE A 718 -28.00 28.72 -24.25
C ILE A 718 -29.20 28.35 -23.37
N ALA A 719 -29.56 27.07 -23.34
CA ALA A 719 -30.48 26.50 -22.35
C ALA A 719 -29.69 25.87 -21.21
N LEU A 720 -30.11 26.07 -19.95
CA LEU A 720 -29.52 25.45 -18.76
C LEU A 720 -30.56 24.64 -18.00
N PHE A 721 -30.31 23.35 -17.83
CA PHE A 721 -31.02 22.48 -16.90
C PHE A 721 -30.14 22.24 -15.67
N ASP A 722 -30.43 22.94 -14.58
CA ASP A 722 -29.67 22.88 -13.33
C ASP A 722 -30.59 23.00 -12.10
N PRO A 723 -31.31 21.93 -11.73
CA PRO A 723 -32.24 21.95 -10.60
C PRO A 723 -31.56 22.22 -9.24
N LYS A 724 -30.23 22.11 -9.14
CA LYS A 724 -29.47 22.39 -7.91
C LYS A 724 -28.91 23.82 -7.89
N GLY A 725 -28.89 24.53 -9.01
CA GLY A 725 -28.44 25.92 -9.12
C GLY A 725 -26.93 26.16 -8.97
N GLN A 726 -26.12 25.11 -8.78
CA GLN A 726 -24.68 25.24 -8.56
C GLN A 726 -23.94 25.66 -9.84
N THR A 727 -24.35 25.12 -10.99
CA THR A 727 -23.82 25.51 -12.29
C THR A 727 -24.35 26.89 -12.70
N ALA A 728 -25.61 27.21 -12.40
CA ALA A 728 -26.17 28.55 -12.60
C ALA A 728 -25.35 29.61 -11.86
N LYS A 729 -24.97 29.35 -10.60
CA LYS A 729 -24.06 30.22 -9.82
C LYS A 729 -22.69 30.38 -10.48
N LEU A 730 -22.11 29.28 -10.98
CA LEU A 730 -20.83 29.30 -11.70
C LEU A 730 -20.91 30.14 -12.98
N LEU A 731 -21.94 29.96 -13.80
CA LEU A 731 -22.16 30.69 -15.05
C LEU A 731 -22.43 32.19 -14.80
N ASN A 732 -23.22 32.52 -13.78
CA ASN A 732 -23.46 33.91 -13.36
C ASN A 732 -22.16 34.60 -12.94
N GLY A 733 -21.30 33.91 -12.18
CA GLY A 733 -19.99 34.43 -11.79
C GLY A 733 -19.03 34.69 -12.96
N MET A 734 -19.30 34.11 -14.13
CA MET A 734 -18.55 34.35 -15.37
C MET A 734 -19.28 35.31 -16.34
N GLY A 735 -20.45 35.84 -15.98
CA GLY A 735 -21.24 36.72 -16.83
C GLY A 735 -21.89 36.03 -18.04
N ILE A 736 -22.08 34.70 -17.99
CA ILE A 736 -22.68 33.94 -19.09
C ILE A 736 -24.20 34.02 -19.03
N ARG A 737 -24.82 34.49 -20.12
CA ARG A 737 -26.28 34.54 -20.24
C ARG A 737 -26.82 33.19 -20.69
N TYR A 738 -27.87 32.71 -20.01
CA TYR A 738 -28.59 31.49 -20.33
C TYR A 738 -30.08 31.64 -20.01
N ARG A 739 -30.89 30.70 -20.50
CA ARG A 739 -32.29 30.53 -20.08
C ARG A 739 -32.42 29.24 -19.28
N LEU A 740 -32.92 29.34 -18.05
CA LEU A 740 -33.29 28.16 -17.28
C LEU A 740 -34.43 27.42 -17.97
N VAL A 741 -34.30 26.11 -18.09
CA VAL A 741 -35.30 25.23 -18.68
C VAL A 741 -35.68 24.11 -17.73
N ASN A 742 -36.89 23.57 -17.88
CA ASN A 742 -37.34 22.39 -17.16
C ASN A 742 -37.09 21.12 -17.99
N ALA A 743 -37.41 19.95 -17.43
CA ALA A 743 -37.14 18.67 -18.05
C ALA A 743 -37.96 18.39 -19.34
N ASN A 744 -39.02 19.15 -19.61
CA ASN A 744 -39.90 18.98 -20.77
C ASN A 744 -39.70 20.09 -21.82
N ALA A 745 -38.64 20.89 -21.69
CA ALA A 745 -38.41 22.03 -22.56
C ALA A 745 -38.06 21.60 -23.99
N ASP A 746 -38.61 22.31 -24.98
CA ASP A 746 -38.18 22.21 -26.36
C ASP A 746 -36.81 22.91 -26.54
N LEU A 747 -35.83 22.14 -27.01
CA LEU A 747 -34.47 22.61 -27.23
C LEU A 747 -34.23 23.15 -28.65
N SER A 748 -35.21 23.10 -29.55
CA SER A 748 -35.08 23.50 -30.96
C SER A 748 -34.62 24.96 -31.16
N ALA A 749 -34.98 25.86 -30.23
CA ALA A 749 -34.62 27.27 -30.26
C ALA A 749 -33.19 27.59 -29.76
N TYR A 750 -32.43 26.58 -29.31
CA TYR A 750 -31.12 26.76 -28.68
C TYR A 750 -30.02 26.08 -29.49
N GLY A 751 -28.87 26.77 -29.60
CA GLY A 751 -27.67 26.19 -30.23
C GLY A 751 -26.81 25.40 -29.25
N THR A 752 -27.01 25.61 -27.94
CA THR A 752 -26.25 24.96 -26.87
C THR A 752 -27.17 24.63 -25.70
N PHE A 753 -27.06 23.41 -25.18
CA PHE A 753 -27.75 22.95 -23.98
C PHE A 753 -26.73 22.54 -22.91
N ILE A 754 -26.87 23.07 -21.71
CA ILE A 754 -26.00 22.76 -20.57
C ILE A 754 -26.80 22.00 -19.52
N VAL A 755 -26.23 20.88 -19.08
CA VAL A 755 -26.70 20.07 -17.96
C VAL A 755 -25.80 20.38 -16.77
N GLY A 756 -26.38 20.94 -15.72
CA GLY A 756 -25.66 21.33 -14.51
C GLY A 756 -25.14 20.13 -13.72
N LYS A 757 -24.25 20.42 -12.77
CA LYS A 757 -23.72 19.42 -11.85
C LYS A 757 -24.85 18.74 -11.07
N SER A 758 -24.83 17.40 -11.01
CA SER A 758 -25.85 16.58 -10.35
C SER A 758 -27.28 16.94 -10.77
N ALA A 759 -27.47 17.42 -12.00
CA ALA A 759 -28.77 17.85 -12.49
C ALA A 759 -29.68 16.65 -12.81
N LEU A 760 -29.09 15.54 -13.25
CA LEU A 760 -29.83 14.35 -13.63
C LEU A 760 -29.97 13.40 -12.44
N THR A 761 -31.04 12.63 -12.46
CA THR A 761 -31.28 11.51 -11.54
C THR A 761 -31.43 10.21 -12.35
N VAL A 762 -31.41 9.05 -11.70
CA VAL A 762 -31.48 7.76 -12.41
C VAL A 762 -32.81 7.59 -13.16
N ASN A 763 -33.94 7.91 -12.52
CA ASN A 763 -35.29 7.69 -13.05
C ASN A 763 -36.08 8.97 -13.37
N GLY A 764 -35.57 10.16 -13.04
CA GLY A 764 -36.30 11.42 -13.26
C GLY A 764 -36.35 11.85 -14.73
N PRO A 765 -37.22 12.82 -15.07
CA PRO A 765 -37.32 13.36 -16.41
C PRO A 765 -36.07 14.19 -16.77
N ALA A 766 -35.73 14.25 -18.05
CA ALA A 766 -34.69 15.14 -18.57
C ALA A 766 -35.05 15.59 -20.01
N PRO A 767 -34.55 16.76 -20.46
CA PRO A 767 -34.83 17.25 -21.81
C PRO A 767 -34.37 16.26 -22.90
N ASP A 768 -35.11 16.19 -24.01
CA ASP A 768 -34.71 15.39 -25.14
C ASP A 768 -33.53 16.02 -25.89
N ILE A 769 -32.41 15.32 -25.95
CA ILE A 769 -31.20 15.75 -26.66
C ILE A 769 -31.00 15.05 -28.00
N THR A 770 -31.98 14.33 -28.54
CA THR A 770 -31.86 13.70 -29.87
C THR A 770 -31.58 14.70 -30.99
N GLY A 771 -31.91 15.98 -30.77
CA GLY A 771 -31.50 17.11 -31.60
C GLY A 771 -29.98 17.26 -31.81
N VAL A 772 -29.14 16.56 -31.04
CA VAL A 772 -27.68 16.45 -31.30
C VAL A 772 -27.42 15.98 -32.73
N ARG A 773 -28.21 15.04 -33.26
CA ARG A 773 -28.07 14.59 -34.65
C ARG A 773 -28.23 15.72 -35.66
N ASN A 774 -29.00 16.74 -35.31
CA ASN A 774 -29.34 17.89 -36.14
C ASN A 774 -28.47 19.13 -35.86
N GLY A 775 -27.49 19.06 -34.94
CA GLY A 775 -26.56 20.16 -34.66
C GLY A 775 -26.61 20.73 -33.26
N LEU A 776 -27.45 20.21 -32.36
CA LEU A 776 -27.43 20.62 -30.95
C LEU A 776 -26.08 20.26 -30.31
N ARG A 777 -25.53 21.20 -29.54
CA ARG A 777 -24.29 21.01 -28.77
C ARG A 777 -24.65 20.91 -27.30
N VAL A 778 -24.27 19.81 -26.66
CA VAL A 778 -24.62 19.53 -25.27
C VAL A 778 -23.37 19.53 -24.40
N LEU A 779 -23.38 20.26 -23.30
CA LEU A 779 -22.36 20.19 -22.26
C LEU A 779 -22.96 19.56 -21.02
N ILE A 780 -22.35 18.46 -20.55
CA ILE A 780 -22.76 17.77 -19.33
C ILE A 780 -21.66 17.95 -18.29
N PHE A 781 -21.95 18.73 -17.24
CA PHE A 781 -21.10 18.85 -16.06
C PHE A 781 -21.22 17.60 -15.16
N GLU A 782 -20.50 17.59 -14.04
CA GLU A 782 -20.27 16.43 -13.19
C GLU A 782 -21.59 15.76 -12.78
N GLN A 783 -21.73 14.45 -13.01
CA GLN A 783 -22.90 13.67 -12.60
C GLN A 783 -22.47 12.59 -11.61
N ALA A 784 -23.40 12.15 -10.76
CA ALA A 784 -23.15 11.03 -9.88
C ALA A 784 -22.99 9.73 -10.69
N SER A 785 -22.17 8.80 -10.17
CA SER A 785 -21.82 7.56 -10.86
C SER A 785 -23.03 6.68 -11.17
N ASP A 786 -24.08 6.75 -10.35
CA ASP A 786 -25.33 6.03 -10.57
C ASP A 786 -26.08 6.53 -11.82
N VAL A 787 -26.06 7.83 -12.12
CA VAL A 787 -26.61 8.38 -13.38
C VAL A 787 -25.77 7.92 -14.55
N LEU A 788 -24.44 8.05 -14.45
CA LEU A 788 -23.53 7.63 -15.52
C LEU A 788 -23.70 6.14 -15.83
N GLU A 789 -23.77 5.30 -14.80
CA GLU A 789 -23.89 3.85 -14.94
C GLU A 789 -25.29 3.39 -15.31
N LYS A 790 -26.30 3.75 -14.51
CA LYS A 790 -27.65 3.18 -14.65
C LYS A 790 -28.46 3.89 -15.72
N ARG A 791 -28.36 5.22 -15.84
CA ARG A 791 -29.13 5.98 -16.86
C ARG A 791 -28.46 5.92 -18.22
N PHE A 792 -27.17 6.24 -18.32
CA PHE A 792 -26.48 6.27 -19.61
C PHE A 792 -25.94 4.91 -20.05
N GLY A 793 -25.60 4.03 -19.10
CA GLY A 793 -25.01 2.72 -19.38
C GLY A 793 -23.49 2.73 -19.46
N PHE A 794 -22.81 3.75 -18.92
CA PHE A 794 -21.36 3.70 -18.78
C PHE A 794 -20.94 2.69 -17.71
N ARG A 795 -19.70 2.21 -17.75
CA ARG A 795 -19.05 1.60 -16.59
C ARG A 795 -18.28 2.70 -15.88
N THR A 796 -18.32 2.71 -14.55
CA THR A 796 -17.76 3.81 -13.76
C THR A 796 -16.81 3.36 -12.67
N ALA A 797 -15.97 4.27 -12.18
CA ALA A 797 -15.18 4.09 -10.98
C ALA A 797 -15.17 5.35 -10.11
N GLU A 798 -15.31 5.18 -8.80
CA GLU A 798 -15.28 6.27 -7.81
C GLU A 798 -13.97 6.31 -7.01
N TYR A 799 -12.85 6.42 -7.73
CA TYR A 799 -11.51 6.36 -7.14
C TYR A 799 -10.96 7.72 -6.70
N GLY A 800 -11.47 8.84 -7.23
CA GLY A 800 -10.97 10.18 -6.89
C GLY A 800 -9.55 10.45 -7.39
N LEU A 801 -9.40 10.78 -8.67
CA LEU A 801 -8.09 11.10 -9.26
C LEU A 801 -7.58 12.45 -8.75
N ARG A 802 -6.39 12.44 -8.15
CA ARG A 802 -5.62 13.64 -7.79
C ARG A 802 -4.62 14.04 -8.87
N ARG A 803 -4.50 13.26 -9.95
CA ARG A 803 -3.66 13.54 -11.12
C ARG A 803 -4.34 12.95 -12.36
N VAL A 804 -4.34 13.70 -13.45
CA VAL A 804 -4.87 13.28 -14.75
C VAL A 804 -3.91 13.69 -15.87
N PHE A 805 -3.99 13.05 -17.02
CA PHE A 805 -3.03 13.19 -18.13
C PHE A 805 -3.71 13.75 -19.37
N LYS A 806 -2.96 14.57 -20.12
CA LYS A 806 -3.41 15.14 -21.40
C LYS A 806 -3.36 14.05 -22.47
N ARG A 807 -4.50 13.53 -22.91
CA ARG A 807 -4.58 12.55 -24.01
C ARG A 807 -4.49 13.22 -25.38
N VAL A 808 -4.97 14.46 -25.48
CA VAL A 808 -4.85 15.30 -26.70
C VAL A 808 -4.25 16.65 -26.28
N PRO A 809 -2.91 16.77 -26.23
CA PRO A 809 -2.23 17.87 -25.53
C PRO A 809 -2.51 19.28 -26.06
N ASP A 810 -2.71 19.41 -27.37
CA ASP A 810 -2.98 20.67 -28.09
C ASP A 810 -4.48 20.97 -28.24
N HIS A 811 -5.36 20.17 -27.61
CA HIS A 811 -6.79 20.38 -27.69
C HIS A 811 -7.17 21.78 -27.15
N PRO A 812 -8.06 22.54 -27.83
CA PRO A 812 -8.44 23.89 -27.38
C PRO A 812 -8.99 23.97 -25.95
N LEU A 813 -9.54 22.85 -25.43
CA LEU A 813 -10.00 22.74 -24.04
C LEU A 813 -8.86 22.90 -23.02
N LEU A 814 -7.63 22.55 -23.39
CA LEU A 814 -6.45 22.53 -22.52
C LEU A 814 -5.55 23.77 -22.68
N ALA A 815 -5.97 24.76 -23.48
CA ALA A 815 -5.19 25.97 -23.71
C ALA A 815 -4.83 26.67 -22.38
N GLY A 816 -3.53 26.90 -22.15
CA GLY A 816 -3.01 27.53 -20.93
C GLY A 816 -2.97 26.62 -19.69
N ILE A 817 -3.25 25.33 -19.84
CA ILE A 817 -3.22 24.34 -18.76
C ILE A 817 -2.08 23.36 -19.06
N GLU A 818 -1.06 23.30 -18.20
CA GLU A 818 0.05 22.36 -18.31
C GLU A 818 -0.14 21.11 -17.45
N ALA A 819 0.70 20.10 -17.66
CA ALA A 819 0.60 18.81 -16.96
C ALA A 819 0.68 19.00 -15.43
N GLN A 820 1.52 19.91 -14.94
CA GLN A 820 1.60 20.18 -13.51
C GLN A 820 0.35 20.85 -12.92
N HIS A 821 -0.47 21.54 -13.73
CA HIS A 821 -1.73 22.14 -13.28
C HIS A 821 -2.87 21.11 -13.14
N LEU A 822 -2.69 19.89 -13.66
CA LEU A 822 -3.68 18.80 -13.67
C LEU A 822 -3.48 17.79 -12.53
N ARG A 823 -3.05 18.28 -11.36
CA ARG A 823 -2.96 17.49 -10.13
C ARG A 823 -3.34 18.31 -8.90
N ASN A 824 -3.61 17.64 -7.79
CA ASN A 824 -3.79 18.19 -6.43
C ASN A 824 -4.52 19.55 -6.38
N TRP A 825 -5.71 19.62 -6.97
CA TRP A 825 -6.47 20.87 -7.04
C TRP A 825 -6.91 21.36 -5.66
N ARG A 826 -6.94 22.68 -5.49
CA ARG A 826 -7.28 23.34 -4.24
C ARG A 826 -8.64 22.90 -3.69
N GLY A 827 -8.72 22.81 -2.36
CA GLY A 827 -9.92 22.40 -1.64
C GLY A 827 -10.36 20.97 -1.94
N GLU A 828 -11.66 20.74 -1.79
CA GLU A 828 -12.30 19.44 -1.91
C GLU A 828 -13.36 19.43 -3.02
N ALA A 829 -13.44 18.31 -3.74
CA ALA A 829 -14.55 18.06 -4.66
C ALA A 829 -15.83 17.69 -3.89
N THR A 830 -16.98 18.06 -4.47
CA THR A 830 -18.28 17.95 -3.79
C THR A 830 -19.32 17.17 -4.59
N ILE A 831 -18.93 16.49 -5.67
CA ILE A 831 -19.85 15.61 -6.45
C ILE A 831 -20.13 14.29 -5.75
N LEU A 832 -19.15 13.75 -5.02
CA LEU A 832 -19.27 12.55 -4.20
C LEU A 832 -19.10 12.91 -2.71
N PRO A 833 -19.68 12.14 -1.77
CA PRO A 833 -19.42 12.32 -0.35
C PRO A 833 -17.97 11.99 -0.01
N ALA A 834 -17.44 12.66 1.03
CA ALA A 834 -16.09 12.46 1.55
C ALA A 834 -15.86 11.10 2.22
N ARG A 835 -16.95 10.36 2.51
CA ARG A 835 -16.95 8.98 3.01
C ARG A 835 -17.75 8.10 2.06
N LEU A 836 -17.27 6.87 1.87
CA LEU A 836 -17.93 5.89 1.02
C LEU A 836 -19.16 5.33 1.74
N LYS A 837 -20.29 5.19 1.04
CA LYS A 837 -21.41 4.37 1.51
C LYS A 837 -21.19 2.93 1.03
N TYR A 838 -21.19 1.98 1.96
CA TYR A 838 -20.96 0.57 1.68
C TYR A 838 -21.87 -0.32 2.54
N GLU A 839 -21.92 -1.60 2.18
CA GLU A 839 -22.53 -2.66 2.99
C GLU A 839 -21.45 -3.64 3.45
N MET A 840 -21.58 -4.17 4.67
CA MET A 840 -20.68 -5.21 5.16
C MET A 840 -21.14 -6.58 4.71
N ARG A 841 -20.32 -7.26 3.89
CA ARG A 841 -20.59 -8.63 3.47
C ARG A 841 -19.76 -9.61 4.32
N PRO A 842 -20.40 -10.59 5.00
CA PRO A 842 -19.69 -11.57 5.82
C PRO A 842 -18.50 -12.21 5.08
N ARG A 843 -17.35 -12.32 5.76
CA ARG A 843 -16.07 -12.82 5.24
C ARG A 843 -15.41 -12.01 4.11
N HIS A 844 -16.11 -11.09 3.45
CA HIS A 844 -15.56 -10.30 2.34
C HIS A 844 -15.13 -8.89 2.77
N GLY A 845 -15.87 -8.28 3.69
CA GLY A 845 -15.61 -6.92 4.17
C GLY A 845 -16.49 -5.86 3.49
N PRO A 846 -16.06 -4.58 3.50
CA PRO A 846 -16.83 -3.48 2.91
C PRO A 846 -17.05 -3.71 1.42
N THR A 847 -18.30 -3.61 0.98
CA THR A 847 -18.76 -3.99 -0.36
C THR A 847 -19.65 -2.90 -0.95
N VAL A 848 -19.49 -2.65 -2.25
CA VAL A 848 -20.34 -1.78 -3.06
C VAL A 848 -20.90 -2.55 -4.26
N LYS A 849 -21.90 -1.98 -4.95
CA LYS A 849 -22.42 -2.53 -6.20
C LYS A 849 -21.81 -1.79 -7.38
N TRP A 850 -21.14 -2.52 -8.26
CA TRP A 850 -20.60 -2.02 -9.52
C TRP A 850 -21.20 -2.84 -10.67
N CYS A 851 -21.96 -2.21 -11.57
CA CYS A 851 -22.69 -2.93 -12.64
C CYS A 851 -23.61 -4.07 -12.11
N ASP A 852 -24.24 -3.86 -10.95
CA ASP A 852 -24.98 -4.86 -10.14
C ASP A 852 -24.13 -6.05 -9.62
N ILE A 853 -22.80 -5.99 -9.74
CA ILE A 853 -21.88 -6.99 -9.20
C ILE A 853 -21.43 -6.52 -7.81
N PRO A 854 -21.58 -7.34 -6.76
CA PRO A 854 -21.04 -7.01 -5.45
C PRO A 854 -19.51 -7.10 -5.48
N VAL A 855 -18.83 -5.97 -5.27
CA VAL A 855 -17.37 -5.88 -5.28
C VAL A 855 -16.88 -5.29 -3.96
N THR A 856 -15.83 -5.89 -3.40
CA THR A 856 -15.19 -5.35 -2.18
C THR A 856 -14.53 -4.01 -2.48
N ARG A 857 -14.61 -3.07 -1.53
CA ARG A 857 -14.09 -1.71 -1.72
C ARG A 857 -13.57 -1.18 -0.40
N LEU A 858 -12.38 -0.57 -0.42
CA LEU A 858 -11.84 0.07 0.76
C LEU A 858 -12.62 1.37 1.06
N TRP A 859 -12.61 1.79 2.31
CA TRP A 859 -13.14 3.08 2.75
C TRP A 859 -12.54 4.26 1.96
N ARG A 860 -13.29 5.37 1.91
CA ARG A 860 -12.83 6.65 1.35
C ARG A 860 -12.55 7.61 2.50
N CYS A 861 -11.42 8.32 2.43
CA CYS A 861 -11.00 9.29 3.43
C CYS A 861 -10.82 10.69 2.81
N GLY A 862 -11.92 11.29 2.35
CA GLY A 862 -11.95 12.69 1.89
C GLY A 862 -11.82 12.86 0.37
N ASN A 863 -12.09 14.10 -0.08
CA ASN A 863 -12.06 14.49 -1.50
C ASN A 863 -11.04 15.61 -1.79
N ARG A 864 -10.10 15.83 -0.85
CA ARG A 864 -9.06 16.85 -0.98
C ARG A 864 -8.16 16.54 -2.17
N GLY A 865 -7.85 17.57 -2.96
CA GLY A 865 -6.96 17.43 -4.11
C GLY A 865 -7.60 16.81 -5.35
N ASN A 866 -8.87 16.37 -5.31
CA ASN A 866 -9.52 15.73 -6.44
C ASN A 866 -9.53 16.66 -7.66
N VAL A 867 -9.09 16.11 -8.78
CA VAL A 867 -9.30 16.66 -10.12
C VAL A 867 -10.55 16.02 -10.75
N ALA A 868 -10.81 14.73 -10.52
CA ALA A 868 -12.02 14.05 -10.98
C ALA A 868 -12.45 12.93 -10.03
N SER A 869 -13.71 12.94 -9.61
CA SER A 869 -14.22 12.02 -8.58
C SER A 869 -14.94 10.78 -9.13
N ALA A 870 -15.83 10.97 -10.12
CA ALA A 870 -16.55 9.89 -10.82
C ALA A 870 -15.99 9.73 -12.23
N LEU A 871 -15.53 8.54 -12.58
CA LEU A 871 -14.75 8.30 -13.79
C LEU A 871 -15.50 7.40 -14.77
N ILE A 872 -15.47 7.72 -16.07
CA ILE A 872 -16.13 6.92 -17.12
C ILE A 872 -15.08 6.02 -17.79
N GLU A 873 -15.32 4.71 -17.84
CA GLU A 873 -14.48 3.78 -18.64
C GLU A 873 -14.65 4.10 -20.12
N LYS A 874 -13.53 4.27 -20.86
CA LYS A 874 -13.51 4.60 -22.28
C LYS A 874 -14.42 3.64 -23.09
N PRO A 875 -15.50 4.12 -23.72
CA PRO A 875 -16.39 3.26 -24.49
C PRO A 875 -15.73 2.76 -25.77
N ALA A 876 -15.92 1.48 -26.10
CA ALA A 876 -15.41 0.87 -27.33
C ALA A 876 -16.41 0.95 -28.51
N ARG A 877 -17.57 1.58 -28.32
CA ARG A 877 -18.63 1.73 -29.33
C ARG A 877 -19.05 3.19 -29.42
N GLY A 878 -19.08 3.74 -30.64
CA GLY A 878 -19.39 5.15 -30.90
C GLY A 878 -18.15 6.03 -31.09
N ASP A 879 -18.37 7.30 -31.46
CA ASP A 879 -17.30 8.28 -31.65
C ASP A 879 -17.04 9.03 -30.33
N PHE A 880 -16.29 8.38 -29.43
CA PHE A 880 -15.84 8.94 -28.14
C PHE A 880 -14.37 9.35 -28.20
N LEU A 881 -14.07 10.63 -28.04
CA LEU A 881 -12.70 11.17 -28.02
C LEU A 881 -12.35 11.62 -26.59
N PRO A 882 -11.52 10.86 -25.84
CA PRO A 882 -11.02 11.30 -24.55
C PRO A 882 -9.97 12.39 -24.75
N ILE A 883 -10.14 13.51 -24.03
CA ILE A 883 -9.23 14.66 -24.04
C ILE A 883 -8.26 14.58 -22.86
N ILE A 884 -8.77 14.10 -21.73
CA ILE A 884 -8.02 13.80 -20.52
C ILE A 884 -8.33 12.35 -20.11
N ASP A 885 -7.34 11.63 -19.60
CA ASP A 885 -7.53 10.31 -19.00
C ASP A 885 -6.67 10.08 -17.75
N GLY A 886 -6.89 8.95 -17.07
CA GLY A 886 -6.17 8.59 -15.86
C GLY A 886 -6.66 7.29 -15.22
N GLY A 887 -6.14 7.02 -14.02
CA GLY A 887 -6.41 5.80 -13.26
C GLY A 887 -5.69 4.57 -13.81
N TYR A 888 -6.09 3.39 -13.33
CA TYR A 888 -5.53 2.11 -13.76
C TYR A 888 -5.55 1.99 -15.29
N SER A 889 -4.41 1.67 -15.90
CA SER A 889 -4.20 1.52 -17.34
C SER A 889 -4.63 2.75 -18.17
N LEU A 890 -4.77 3.95 -17.58
CA LEU A 890 -5.40 5.12 -18.23
C LEU A 890 -6.77 4.77 -18.83
N GLN A 891 -7.52 3.89 -18.16
CA GLN A 891 -8.76 3.33 -18.70
C GLN A 891 -9.96 4.25 -18.61
N TYR A 892 -9.87 5.26 -17.75
CA TYR A 892 -10.96 6.15 -17.49
C TYR A 892 -10.70 7.54 -18.05
N THR A 893 -11.77 8.20 -18.50
CA THR A 893 -11.73 9.57 -19.00
C THR A 893 -12.69 10.46 -18.22
N PRO A 894 -12.18 11.53 -17.58
CA PRO A 894 -13.03 12.54 -16.96
C PRO A 894 -13.40 13.70 -17.89
N LEU A 895 -12.81 13.79 -19.09
CA LEU A 895 -13.18 14.78 -20.10
C LEU A 895 -13.15 14.15 -21.49
N MET A 896 -14.33 13.99 -22.09
CA MET A 896 -14.47 13.35 -23.41
C MET A 896 -15.56 13.98 -24.27
N GLU A 897 -15.34 13.96 -25.58
CA GLU A 897 -16.36 14.30 -26.57
C GLU A 897 -17.07 13.04 -27.06
N PHE A 898 -18.36 13.13 -27.26
CA PHE A 898 -19.16 12.15 -28.00
C PHE A 898 -19.82 12.84 -29.18
N ARG A 899 -19.60 12.36 -30.40
CA ARG A 899 -20.10 13.04 -31.61
C ARG A 899 -21.08 12.14 -32.37
N GLU A 900 -22.27 12.66 -32.69
CA GLU A 900 -23.28 11.92 -33.46
C GLU A 900 -24.06 12.88 -34.38
N GLY A 901 -24.14 12.56 -35.67
CA GLY A 901 -24.71 13.46 -36.68
C GLY A 901 -23.93 14.77 -36.79
N LYS A 902 -24.65 15.90 -36.80
CA LYS A 902 -24.11 17.26 -36.96
C LYS A 902 -23.76 17.97 -35.65
N GLY A 903 -24.03 17.37 -34.50
CA GLY A 903 -23.77 17.93 -33.18
C GLY A 903 -22.84 17.05 -32.34
N PHE A 904 -22.72 17.38 -31.06
CA PHE A 904 -21.92 16.61 -30.12
C PHE A 904 -22.35 16.82 -28.66
N VAL A 905 -21.86 15.94 -27.79
CA VAL A 905 -21.98 16.00 -26.33
C VAL A 905 -20.57 16.06 -25.74
N LEU A 906 -20.29 17.05 -24.91
CA LEU A 906 -19.07 17.12 -24.08
C LEU A 906 -19.39 16.65 -22.67
N PHE A 907 -18.80 15.54 -22.25
CA PHE A 907 -18.87 15.05 -20.87
C PHE A 907 -17.70 15.62 -20.08
N CYS A 908 -18.00 16.41 -19.05
CA CYS A 908 -17.05 16.94 -18.09
C CYS A 908 -17.34 16.35 -16.71
N GLN A 909 -16.56 15.35 -16.32
CA GLN A 909 -16.52 14.77 -14.96
C GLN A 909 -15.28 15.24 -14.17
N ILE A 910 -14.58 16.26 -14.69
CA ILE A 910 -13.57 17.01 -13.93
C ILE A 910 -14.31 17.87 -12.89
N ASP A 911 -13.84 17.88 -11.65
CA ASP A 911 -14.48 18.53 -10.50
C ASP A 911 -14.29 20.06 -10.51
N ILE A 912 -14.91 20.75 -11.47
CA ILE A 912 -14.82 22.21 -11.70
C ILE A 912 -15.93 23.01 -11.03
N THR A 913 -17.07 22.39 -10.71
CA THR A 913 -18.26 23.07 -10.18
C THR A 913 -18.36 22.92 -8.66
N ALA A 914 -18.57 24.04 -7.96
CA ALA A 914 -18.87 24.11 -6.52
C ALA A 914 -17.87 23.37 -5.61
N ARG A 915 -16.57 23.49 -5.93
CA ARG A 915 -15.49 23.09 -5.02
C ARG A 915 -15.53 23.91 -3.74
N THR A 916 -14.97 23.39 -2.65
CA THR A 916 -14.87 24.15 -1.39
C THR A 916 -13.92 25.35 -1.52
N GLU A 917 -12.96 25.27 -2.44
CA GLU A 917 -12.07 26.35 -2.83
C GLU A 917 -11.90 26.39 -4.34
N ASN A 918 -11.73 27.59 -4.88
CA ASN A 918 -11.47 27.78 -6.30
C ASN A 918 -10.04 27.34 -6.65
N ASP A 919 -9.90 26.64 -7.78
CA ASP A 919 -8.60 26.32 -8.38
C ASP A 919 -8.45 27.06 -9.73
N PRO A 920 -7.34 27.77 -9.98
CA PRO A 920 -7.10 28.46 -11.24
C PRO A 920 -7.15 27.56 -12.49
N ALA A 921 -6.73 26.30 -12.38
CA ALA A 921 -6.80 25.35 -13.49
C ALA A 921 -8.25 24.97 -13.80
N ALA A 922 -9.06 24.73 -12.77
CA ALA A 922 -10.50 24.48 -12.91
C ALA A 922 -11.23 25.67 -13.56
N GLN A 923 -10.91 26.89 -13.12
CA GLN A 923 -11.47 28.13 -13.65
C GLN A 923 -11.08 28.38 -15.11
N THR A 924 -9.85 28.03 -15.48
CA THR A 924 -9.37 28.13 -16.87
C THR A 924 -10.09 27.10 -17.75
N LEU A 925 -10.18 25.85 -17.27
CA LEU A 925 -10.81 24.75 -18.01
C LEU A 925 -12.28 25.03 -18.32
N VAL A 926 -13.08 25.48 -17.35
CA VAL A 926 -14.51 25.76 -17.60
C VAL A 926 -14.72 26.84 -18.66
N ARG A 927 -13.84 27.86 -18.72
CA ARG A 927 -13.91 28.91 -19.75
C ARG A 927 -13.52 28.40 -21.12
N ASN A 928 -12.48 27.57 -21.19
CA ASN A 928 -12.09 26.89 -22.42
C ASN A 928 -13.21 25.98 -22.93
N ILE A 929 -13.87 25.24 -22.02
CA ILE A 929 -15.06 24.42 -22.31
C ILE A 929 -16.16 25.27 -22.95
N LEU A 930 -16.56 26.36 -22.32
CA LEU A 930 -17.64 27.21 -22.81
C LEU A 930 -17.30 27.84 -24.17
N LYS A 931 -16.07 28.33 -24.33
CA LYS A 931 -15.58 28.88 -25.62
C LYS A 931 -15.59 27.81 -26.71
N TYR A 932 -15.08 26.62 -26.41
CA TYR A 932 -14.99 25.52 -27.35
C TYR A 932 -16.37 25.02 -27.77
N VAL A 933 -17.25 24.68 -26.82
CA VAL A 933 -18.62 24.21 -27.10
C VAL A 933 -19.38 25.25 -27.94
N SER A 934 -19.20 26.54 -27.64
CA SER A 934 -19.85 27.62 -28.40
C SER A 934 -19.34 27.77 -29.84
N ALA A 935 -18.07 27.49 -30.07
CA ALA A 935 -17.42 27.68 -31.37
C ALA A 935 -17.33 26.38 -32.18
N TRP A 936 -17.66 25.25 -31.57
CA TRP A 936 -17.55 23.93 -32.18
C TRP A 936 -18.34 23.83 -33.47
N GLN A 937 -17.72 23.20 -34.47
CA GLN A 937 -18.29 22.93 -35.80
C GLN A 937 -18.14 21.44 -36.12
N PRO A 938 -19.12 20.85 -36.84
CA PRO A 938 -19.04 19.46 -37.22
C PRO A 938 -17.91 19.21 -38.22
N ALA A 939 -17.13 18.16 -37.97
CA ALA A 939 -16.19 17.63 -38.95
C ALA A 939 -16.93 16.83 -40.05
N PRO A 940 -16.39 16.76 -41.28
CA PRO A 940 -16.94 15.92 -42.34
C PRO A 940 -17.13 14.47 -41.91
N ARG A 941 -18.29 13.90 -42.19
CA ARG A 941 -18.60 12.49 -41.92
C ARG A 941 -18.39 11.65 -43.15
N ARG A 942 -17.91 10.41 -42.95
CA ARG A 942 -17.59 9.48 -44.02
C ARG A 942 -18.36 8.18 -43.90
N ARG A 943 -18.78 7.64 -45.05
CA ARG A 943 -19.35 6.30 -45.19
C ARG A 943 -18.23 5.27 -45.11
N VAL A 944 -18.45 4.21 -44.33
CA VAL A 944 -17.43 3.19 -44.07
C VAL A 944 -17.62 2.02 -45.03
N ILE A 945 -16.58 1.76 -45.83
CA ILE A 945 -16.49 0.57 -46.67
C ILE A 945 -15.57 -0.43 -45.98
N TYR A 946 -16.01 -1.68 -45.83
CA TYR A 946 -15.17 -2.73 -45.26
C TYR A 946 -14.88 -3.81 -46.31
N LEU A 947 -13.60 -4.14 -46.47
CA LEU A 947 -13.13 -5.29 -47.24
C LEU A 947 -12.22 -6.16 -46.35
N GLY A 948 -12.63 -7.39 -46.10
CA GLY A 948 -11.86 -8.33 -45.28
C GLY A 948 -12.65 -9.60 -45.01
N ASP A 949 -12.31 -10.24 -43.90
CA ASP A 949 -12.96 -11.44 -43.39
C ASP A 949 -14.33 -11.14 -42.73
N PRO A 950 -15.23 -12.14 -42.58
CA PRO A 950 -16.51 -11.94 -41.91
C PRO A 950 -16.39 -11.51 -40.44
N ALA A 951 -15.33 -11.92 -39.74
CA ALA A 951 -15.13 -11.64 -38.32
C ALA A 951 -14.89 -10.15 -38.06
N GLY A 952 -14.05 -9.50 -38.87
CA GLY A 952 -13.84 -8.06 -38.78
C GLY A 952 -15.08 -7.27 -39.15
N ARG A 953 -15.85 -7.72 -40.16
CA ARG A 953 -17.15 -7.11 -40.49
C ARG A 953 -18.09 -7.12 -39.28
N GLN A 954 -18.27 -8.30 -38.66
CA GLN A 954 -19.12 -8.46 -37.49
C GLN A 954 -18.63 -7.61 -36.30
N HIS A 955 -17.32 -7.49 -36.12
CA HIS A 955 -16.74 -6.67 -35.06
C HIS A 955 -17.09 -5.18 -35.23
N PHE A 956 -16.88 -4.59 -36.41
CA PHE A 956 -17.22 -3.18 -36.64
C PHE A 956 -18.73 -2.92 -36.58
N GLU A 957 -19.57 -3.84 -37.09
CA GLU A 957 -21.04 -3.74 -36.97
C GLU A 957 -21.49 -3.77 -35.50
N SER A 958 -20.91 -4.67 -34.68
CA SER A 958 -21.21 -4.72 -33.24
C SER A 958 -20.69 -3.49 -32.47
N ALA A 959 -19.62 -2.86 -32.96
CA ALA A 959 -19.12 -1.56 -32.49
C ALA A 959 -19.99 -0.37 -32.93
N GLY A 960 -21.12 -0.65 -33.61
CA GLY A 960 -22.12 0.34 -34.01
C GLY A 960 -21.80 1.05 -35.33
N VAL A 961 -20.82 0.57 -36.11
CA VAL A 961 -20.45 1.16 -37.40
C VAL A 961 -21.32 0.57 -38.52
N SER A 962 -21.93 1.43 -39.34
CA SER A 962 -22.65 0.98 -40.53
C SER A 962 -21.69 0.76 -41.69
N LEU A 963 -21.61 -0.49 -42.18
CA LEU A 963 -20.66 -0.90 -43.22
C LEU A 963 -21.35 -1.12 -44.57
N THR A 964 -20.92 -0.38 -45.60
CA THR A 964 -21.35 -0.61 -46.99
C THR A 964 -20.39 -1.56 -47.71
N PRO A 965 -20.90 -2.45 -48.60
CA PRO A 965 -20.04 -3.26 -49.46
C PRO A 965 -19.28 -2.38 -50.46
N TYR A 966 -18.11 -2.84 -50.90
CA TYR A 966 -17.38 -2.21 -51.99
C TYR A 966 -18.10 -2.45 -53.31
N ALA A 967 -18.38 -1.38 -54.06
CA ALA A 967 -19.18 -1.43 -55.30
C ALA A 967 -18.37 -1.13 -56.57
N GLY A 968 -17.03 -1.13 -56.50
CA GLY A 968 -16.13 -0.86 -57.63
C GLY A 968 -15.27 0.40 -57.49
N PRO A 969 -14.49 0.78 -58.53
CA PRO A 969 -13.43 1.79 -58.46
C PRO A 969 -13.88 3.25 -58.27
N SER A 970 -15.17 3.55 -58.45
CA SER A 970 -15.71 4.90 -58.32
C SER A 970 -15.85 5.32 -56.85
N LEU A 971 -14.72 5.66 -56.22
CA LEU A 971 -14.62 6.09 -54.83
C LEU A 971 -14.69 7.61 -54.68
N SER A 972 -15.39 8.07 -53.64
CA SER A 972 -15.59 9.49 -53.32
C SER A 972 -14.90 9.88 -52.01
N SER A 973 -14.60 11.17 -51.83
CA SER A 973 -13.88 11.67 -50.64
C SER A 973 -14.70 11.61 -49.34
N ASP A 974 -16.02 11.41 -49.43
CA ASP A 974 -16.91 11.11 -48.30
C ASP A 974 -16.84 9.64 -47.85
N GLN A 975 -15.87 8.86 -48.32
CA GLN A 975 -15.69 7.47 -47.93
C GLN A 975 -14.40 7.26 -47.12
N VAL A 976 -14.43 6.26 -46.25
CA VAL A 976 -13.26 5.67 -45.59
C VAL A 976 -13.28 4.17 -45.87
N ILE A 977 -12.13 3.60 -46.22
CA ILE A 977 -11.99 2.17 -46.49
C ILE A 977 -11.25 1.51 -45.32
N ILE A 978 -11.80 0.42 -44.83
CA ILE A 978 -11.12 -0.49 -43.91
C ILE A 978 -10.73 -1.75 -44.68
N VAL A 979 -9.45 -2.10 -44.63
CA VAL A 979 -8.94 -3.34 -45.22
C VAL A 979 -8.46 -4.26 -44.11
N GLY A 980 -9.23 -5.31 -43.87
CA GLY A 980 -8.88 -6.40 -42.97
C GLY A 980 -8.27 -7.60 -43.71
N PRO A 981 -7.91 -8.68 -42.99
CA PRO A 981 -7.31 -9.88 -43.58
C PRO A 981 -8.11 -10.39 -44.79
N GLY A 982 -7.42 -10.73 -45.88
CA GLY A 982 -8.04 -11.14 -47.15
C GLY A 982 -8.63 -10.01 -48.01
N GLY A 983 -8.74 -8.78 -47.49
CA GLY A 983 -9.25 -7.62 -48.23
C GLY A 983 -8.30 -7.10 -49.31
N GLY A 984 -6.99 -7.15 -49.08
CA GLY A 984 -5.98 -6.62 -50.01
C GLY A 984 -5.99 -7.32 -51.38
N GLN A 985 -6.27 -8.64 -51.42
CA GLN A 985 -6.40 -9.39 -52.69
C GLN A 985 -7.58 -8.91 -53.53
N LYS A 986 -8.69 -8.51 -52.88
CA LYS A 986 -9.89 -7.99 -53.55
C LYS A 986 -9.67 -6.62 -54.18
N LEU A 987 -8.69 -5.86 -53.70
CA LEU A 987 -8.33 -4.53 -54.21
C LEU A 987 -7.14 -4.53 -55.16
N ALA A 988 -6.48 -5.67 -55.39
CA ALA A 988 -5.25 -5.73 -56.17
C ALA A 988 -5.41 -5.19 -57.61
N ALA A 989 -6.56 -5.49 -58.24
CA ALA A 989 -6.90 -5.00 -59.57
C ALA A 989 -7.23 -3.49 -59.63
N GLU A 990 -7.44 -2.85 -58.47
CA GLU A 990 -7.94 -1.46 -58.35
C GLU A 990 -6.88 -0.49 -57.81
N THR A 991 -5.60 -0.88 -57.88
CA THR A 991 -4.46 -0.13 -57.28
C THR A 991 -4.42 1.33 -57.74
N GLU A 992 -4.61 1.60 -59.03
CA GLU A 992 -4.58 2.97 -59.57
C GLU A 992 -5.76 3.83 -59.08
N ALA A 993 -6.95 3.24 -59.00
CA ALA A 993 -8.15 3.91 -58.48
C ALA A 993 -7.98 4.26 -56.99
N ILE A 994 -7.47 3.33 -56.18
CA ILE A 994 -7.16 3.57 -54.76
C ILE A 994 -6.10 4.67 -54.60
N ALA A 995 -5.04 4.64 -55.41
CA ALA A 995 -3.99 5.66 -55.40
C ALA A 995 -4.54 7.06 -55.69
N LYS A 996 -5.40 7.18 -56.72
CA LYS A 996 -6.04 8.44 -57.10
C LYS A 996 -6.99 8.95 -56.01
N TRP A 997 -7.76 8.06 -55.40
CA TRP A 997 -8.69 8.40 -54.33
C TRP A 997 -7.97 8.87 -53.04
N LEU A 998 -6.89 8.20 -52.63
CA LEU A 998 -6.08 8.62 -51.48
C LEU A 998 -5.48 10.01 -51.71
N LYS A 999 -4.93 10.28 -52.91
CA LYS A 999 -4.44 11.61 -53.29
C LYS A 999 -5.53 12.69 -53.28
N ALA A 1000 -6.78 12.30 -53.53
CA ALA A 1000 -7.95 13.18 -53.45
C ALA A 1000 -8.51 13.35 -52.02
N GLY A 1001 -7.80 12.85 -51.00
CA GLY A 1001 -8.19 12.98 -49.59
C GLY A 1001 -9.01 11.82 -49.05
N GLY A 1002 -9.06 10.68 -49.74
CA GLY A 1002 -9.58 9.41 -49.22
C GLY A 1002 -8.83 8.96 -47.96
N ASN A 1003 -9.51 8.26 -47.04
CA ASN A 1003 -8.92 7.78 -45.79
C ASN A 1003 -8.89 6.26 -45.75
N LEU A 1004 -7.74 5.67 -45.46
CA LEU A 1004 -7.56 4.22 -45.46
C LEU A 1004 -7.07 3.73 -44.09
N LEU A 1005 -7.80 2.78 -43.51
CA LEU A 1005 -7.38 2.03 -42.33
C LEU A 1005 -7.06 0.59 -42.74
N THR A 1006 -5.83 0.15 -42.47
CA THR A 1006 -5.47 -1.27 -42.61
C THR A 1006 -5.43 -1.91 -41.22
N VAL A 1007 -6.01 -3.11 -41.08
CA VAL A 1007 -6.06 -3.83 -39.80
C VAL A 1007 -5.56 -5.27 -39.98
N GLY A 1008 -4.46 -5.62 -39.32
CA GLY A 1008 -3.90 -6.97 -39.26
C GLY A 1008 -3.49 -7.54 -40.63
N LEU A 1009 -2.98 -6.71 -41.53
CA LEU A 1009 -2.50 -7.15 -42.85
C LEU A 1009 -1.03 -7.56 -42.79
N ASN A 1010 -0.66 -8.60 -43.53
CA ASN A 1010 0.75 -8.91 -43.79
C ASN A 1010 1.32 -8.08 -44.96
N GLU A 1011 2.65 -8.17 -45.18
CA GLU A 1011 3.35 -7.37 -46.20
C GLU A 1011 2.77 -7.57 -47.60
N GLN A 1012 2.53 -8.83 -47.98
CA GLN A 1012 2.00 -9.17 -49.30
C GLN A 1012 0.60 -8.59 -49.52
N GLN A 1013 -0.28 -8.72 -48.52
CA GLN A 1013 -1.65 -8.21 -48.56
C GLN A 1013 -1.69 -6.69 -48.63
N ALA A 1014 -0.84 -6.00 -47.86
CA ALA A 1014 -0.75 -4.54 -47.89
C ALA A 1014 -0.20 -4.05 -49.23
N ASN A 1015 0.92 -4.60 -49.69
CA ASN A 1015 1.58 -4.18 -50.93
C ASN A 1015 0.83 -4.56 -52.22
N ALA A 1016 -0.22 -5.37 -52.13
CA ALA A 1016 -1.03 -5.79 -53.27
C ALA A 1016 -1.86 -4.64 -53.89
N PHE A 1017 -2.22 -3.63 -53.10
CA PHE A 1017 -3.11 -2.54 -53.55
C PHE A 1017 -2.67 -1.13 -53.12
N LEU A 1018 -1.71 -1.02 -52.19
CA LEU A 1018 -1.23 0.27 -51.72
C LEU A 1018 -0.42 1.02 -52.79
N PRO A 1019 -0.55 2.35 -52.90
CA PRO A 1019 0.23 3.19 -53.81
C PRO A 1019 1.69 3.39 -53.34
N LEU A 1020 2.06 2.83 -52.19
CA LEU A 1020 3.37 2.87 -51.58
C LEU A 1020 3.76 1.44 -51.16
N LYS A 1021 5.06 1.17 -51.07
CA LYS A 1021 5.56 -0.12 -50.58
C LYS A 1021 5.95 -0.01 -49.12
N VAL A 1022 5.36 -0.85 -48.29
CA VAL A 1022 5.78 -1.06 -46.90
C VAL A 1022 6.56 -2.36 -46.79
N ARG A 1023 7.42 -2.43 -45.78
CA ARG A 1023 8.02 -3.69 -45.32
C ARG A 1023 7.48 -4.03 -43.95
N MET A 1024 7.27 -5.31 -43.71
CA MET A 1024 6.87 -5.80 -42.40
C MET A 1024 7.82 -6.88 -41.91
N LYS A 1025 8.08 -6.87 -40.60
CA LYS A 1025 8.91 -7.87 -39.94
C LYS A 1025 8.08 -8.62 -38.93
N GLU A 1026 8.01 -9.95 -39.09
CA GLU A 1026 7.40 -10.85 -38.11
C GLU A 1026 8.16 -10.79 -36.78
N THR A 1027 7.64 -10.00 -35.84
CA THR A 1027 8.27 -9.70 -34.56
C THR A 1027 7.25 -9.82 -33.43
N GLU A 1028 7.69 -10.21 -32.24
CA GLU A 1028 6.81 -10.28 -31.07
C GLU A 1028 6.41 -8.87 -30.62
N HIS A 1029 5.11 -8.67 -30.41
CA HIS A 1029 4.56 -7.46 -29.81
C HIS A 1029 4.00 -7.76 -28.41
N ILE A 1030 4.33 -6.89 -27.45
CA ILE A 1030 3.82 -6.93 -26.06
C ILE A 1030 3.33 -5.55 -25.65
N ALA A 1031 4.17 -4.54 -25.79
CA ALA A 1031 3.87 -3.15 -25.48
C ALA A 1031 4.75 -2.26 -26.35
N ALA A 1032 4.29 -1.03 -26.57
CA ALA A 1032 5.11 -0.01 -27.21
C ALA A 1032 4.79 1.34 -26.60
N TYR A 1033 5.82 2.15 -26.37
CA TYR A 1033 5.70 3.51 -25.86
C TYR A 1033 5.77 4.54 -27.00
N PHE A 1034 4.94 5.58 -26.91
CA PHE A 1034 4.92 6.74 -27.80
C PHE A 1034 4.18 7.90 -27.13
N GLN A 1035 4.47 9.12 -27.58
CA GLN A 1035 3.86 10.35 -27.06
C GLN A 1035 2.41 10.52 -27.56
N PRO A 1036 1.55 11.24 -26.83
CA PRO A 1036 0.21 11.58 -27.28
C PRO A 1036 0.19 12.39 -28.59
N PHE A 1037 -0.83 12.16 -29.41
CA PHE A 1037 -0.98 12.81 -30.72
C PHE A 1037 -1.75 14.12 -30.67
N ALA A 1038 -1.47 14.98 -31.66
CA ALA A 1038 -2.16 16.25 -31.88
C ALA A 1038 -3.63 16.07 -32.23
N PHE A 1039 -4.46 17.08 -31.97
CA PHE A 1039 -5.93 17.06 -32.10
C PHE A 1039 -6.41 16.70 -33.51
N ASN A 1040 -5.72 17.19 -34.54
CA ASN A 1040 -6.08 16.93 -35.95
C ASN A 1040 -5.43 15.66 -36.52
N SER A 1041 -4.71 14.89 -35.71
CA SER A 1041 -4.09 13.63 -36.14
C SER A 1041 -5.15 12.53 -36.32
N LEU A 1042 -4.94 11.63 -37.30
CA LEU A 1042 -5.72 10.40 -37.43
C LEU A 1042 -5.53 9.44 -36.23
N LEU A 1043 -4.56 9.73 -35.35
CA LEU A 1043 -4.23 8.96 -34.15
C LEU A 1043 -4.65 9.67 -32.85
N ALA A 1044 -5.35 10.81 -32.93
CA ALA A 1044 -5.82 11.54 -31.75
C ALA A 1044 -6.64 10.64 -30.81
N GLY A 1045 -6.37 10.71 -29.50
CA GLY A 1045 -7.10 9.91 -28.51
C GLY A 1045 -6.55 8.50 -28.27
N VAL A 1046 -5.53 8.07 -28.99
CA VAL A 1046 -4.85 6.78 -28.82
C VAL A 1046 -3.63 6.91 -27.91
N GLY A 1047 -3.34 5.89 -27.10
CA GLY A 1047 -2.15 5.80 -26.25
C GLY A 1047 -1.49 4.42 -26.22
N PRO A 1048 -0.30 4.30 -25.61
CA PRO A 1048 0.39 3.04 -25.37
C PRO A 1048 -0.46 1.94 -24.72
N ALA A 1049 -1.34 2.32 -23.80
CA ALA A 1049 -2.28 1.39 -23.15
C ALA A 1049 -3.21 0.69 -24.14
N ASP A 1050 -3.52 1.32 -25.28
CA ASP A 1050 -4.47 0.82 -26.27
C ASP A 1050 -3.85 -0.24 -27.19
N VAL A 1051 -2.51 -0.30 -27.26
CA VAL A 1051 -1.75 -1.32 -27.99
C VAL A 1051 -1.15 -2.39 -27.08
N HIS A 1052 -1.24 -2.25 -25.76
CA HIS A 1052 -0.67 -3.22 -24.82
C HIS A 1052 -1.34 -4.61 -24.91
N SER A 1053 -0.53 -5.64 -25.17
CA SER A 1053 -0.94 -7.03 -25.26
C SER A 1053 -0.47 -7.84 -24.05
N ARG A 1054 -1.42 -8.47 -23.35
CA ARG A 1054 -1.18 -9.45 -22.28
C ARG A 1054 -0.91 -10.86 -22.80
N GLU A 1055 -0.83 -11.01 -24.11
CA GLU A 1055 -0.44 -12.24 -24.75
C GLU A 1055 0.58 -11.91 -25.84
N PRO A 1056 1.88 -12.03 -25.52
CA PRO A 1056 2.93 -11.84 -26.50
C PRO A 1056 2.71 -12.73 -27.72
N ARG A 1057 2.68 -12.10 -28.90
CA ARG A 1057 2.41 -12.76 -30.18
C ARG A 1057 3.24 -12.14 -31.28
N LYS A 1058 3.64 -12.96 -32.26
CA LYS A 1058 4.30 -12.47 -33.48
C LYS A 1058 3.27 -11.81 -34.36
N LEU A 1059 3.58 -10.60 -34.81
CA LEU A 1059 2.78 -9.80 -35.72
C LEU A 1059 3.67 -9.30 -36.86
N PRO A 1060 3.10 -9.07 -38.06
CA PRO A 1060 3.80 -8.40 -39.15
C PRO A 1060 3.90 -6.89 -38.86
N LEU A 1061 4.84 -6.49 -37.99
CA LEU A 1061 5.02 -5.09 -37.60
C LEU A 1061 5.61 -4.28 -38.76
N ILE A 1062 5.10 -3.07 -38.98
CA ILE A 1062 5.63 -2.18 -40.01
C ILE A 1062 7.09 -1.85 -39.67
N SER A 1063 7.95 -1.82 -40.68
CA SER A 1063 9.39 -1.50 -40.52
C SER A 1063 9.76 -0.29 -41.40
N PRO A 1064 10.25 -0.39 -42.65
CA PRO A 1064 10.27 0.80 -43.53
C PRO A 1064 9.00 0.95 -44.39
N GLY A 1065 8.82 2.17 -44.91
CA GLY A 1065 7.77 2.51 -45.90
C GLY A 1065 6.61 3.35 -45.34
N ALA A 1066 6.49 3.50 -44.03
CA ALA A 1066 5.56 4.42 -43.36
C ALA A 1066 6.20 4.97 -42.08
N THR A 1067 5.63 6.04 -41.51
CA THR A 1067 6.06 6.60 -40.23
C THR A 1067 5.67 5.64 -39.11
N LEU A 1068 6.67 5.06 -38.45
CA LEU A 1068 6.45 4.11 -37.37
C LEU A 1068 5.96 4.80 -36.10
N ILE A 1069 5.07 4.12 -35.38
CA ILE A 1069 4.60 4.51 -34.06
C ILE A 1069 4.84 3.32 -33.12
N GLY A 1070 5.55 3.58 -32.03
CA GLY A 1070 6.01 2.52 -31.14
C GLY A 1070 7.00 1.60 -31.87
N ASP A 1071 6.74 0.30 -31.85
CA ASP A 1071 7.54 -0.75 -32.50
C ASP A 1071 7.06 -1.10 -33.92
N GLY A 1072 6.12 -0.32 -34.49
CA GLY A 1072 5.50 -0.61 -35.79
C GLY A 1072 4.18 -1.37 -35.69
N VAL A 1073 3.65 -1.58 -34.47
CA VAL A 1073 2.26 -2.02 -34.24
C VAL A 1073 1.23 -1.03 -34.80
N LEU A 1074 1.58 0.25 -34.79
CA LEU A 1074 0.90 1.32 -35.49
C LEU A 1074 1.87 1.99 -36.47
N ALA A 1075 1.36 2.49 -37.59
CA ALA A 1075 2.11 3.37 -38.48
C ALA A 1075 1.18 4.31 -39.24
N GLY A 1076 1.73 5.41 -39.75
CA GLY A 1076 1.01 6.39 -40.58
C GLY A 1076 1.74 6.71 -41.88
N ALA A 1077 0.99 6.90 -42.96
CA ALA A 1077 1.46 7.57 -44.17
C ALA A 1077 0.61 8.83 -44.38
N GLU A 1078 0.95 9.90 -43.66
CA GLU A 1078 0.12 11.12 -43.56
C GLU A 1078 -0.12 11.78 -44.91
N ASN A 1079 0.87 11.79 -45.81
CA ASN A 1079 0.74 12.32 -47.18
C ASN A 1079 -0.35 11.63 -48.02
N LEU A 1080 -0.85 10.47 -47.56
CA LEU A 1080 -1.87 9.67 -48.25
C LEU A 1080 -3.03 9.27 -47.31
N ASN A 1081 -3.12 9.83 -46.10
CA ASN A 1081 -4.15 9.52 -45.10
C ASN A 1081 -4.33 8.02 -44.82
N ILE A 1082 -3.21 7.27 -44.75
CA ILE A 1082 -3.22 5.83 -44.43
C ILE A 1082 -2.79 5.63 -42.99
N VAL A 1083 -3.57 4.85 -42.23
CA VAL A 1083 -3.16 4.34 -40.91
C VAL A 1083 -3.06 2.82 -40.97
N PHE A 1084 -1.99 2.30 -40.40
CA PHE A 1084 -1.74 0.88 -40.24
C PHE A 1084 -1.93 0.49 -38.78
N CYS A 1085 -2.73 -0.54 -38.53
CA CYS A 1085 -2.91 -1.13 -37.21
C CYS A 1085 -2.71 -2.64 -37.30
N GLN A 1086 -1.69 -3.17 -36.63
CA GLN A 1086 -1.38 -4.60 -36.68
C GLN A 1086 -2.19 -5.44 -35.68
N LEU A 1087 -3.02 -4.79 -34.85
CA LEU A 1087 -3.87 -5.45 -33.87
C LEU A 1087 -5.31 -5.56 -34.40
N ALA A 1088 -5.76 -6.78 -34.67
CA ALA A 1088 -7.13 -7.10 -35.03
C ALA A 1088 -7.89 -7.62 -33.79
N PRO A 1089 -8.80 -6.85 -33.17
CA PRO A 1089 -9.46 -7.25 -31.92
C PRO A 1089 -10.25 -8.55 -32.03
N TRP A 1090 -10.82 -8.84 -33.20
CA TRP A 1090 -11.58 -10.07 -33.47
C TRP A 1090 -10.72 -11.34 -33.54
N GLN A 1091 -9.39 -11.21 -33.50
CA GLN A 1091 -8.46 -12.34 -33.35
C GLN A 1091 -8.07 -12.59 -31.88
N LEU A 1092 -8.71 -11.89 -30.92
CA LEU A 1092 -8.50 -12.04 -29.49
C LEU A 1092 -9.69 -12.78 -28.86
N ASP A 1093 -9.57 -14.11 -28.75
CA ASP A 1093 -10.61 -14.95 -28.16
C ASP A 1093 -10.49 -15.01 -26.63
N TYR A 1094 -10.97 -13.96 -25.96
CA TYR A 1094 -10.93 -13.90 -24.49
C TYR A 1094 -11.86 -14.90 -23.80
N LYS A 1095 -12.80 -15.51 -24.54
CA LYS A 1095 -13.66 -16.57 -23.99
C LYS A 1095 -12.86 -17.86 -23.79
N LYS A 1096 -11.82 -18.08 -24.58
CA LYS A 1096 -10.84 -19.16 -24.37
C LYS A 1096 -9.74 -18.77 -23.40
N LEU A 1097 -9.20 -17.55 -23.53
CA LEU A 1097 -8.07 -17.07 -22.74
C LEU A 1097 -8.40 -15.77 -22.02
N TYR A 1098 -8.77 -15.87 -20.73
CA TYR A 1098 -9.30 -14.72 -19.99
C TYR A 1098 -8.35 -13.51 -19.92
N ASN A 1099 -7.02 -13.72 -19.88
CA ASN A 1099 -6.02 -12.64 -19.90
C ASN A 1099 -6.12 -11.73 -21.12
N LEU A 1100 -6.69 -12.21 -22.23
CA LEU A 1100 -6.91 -11.40 -23.42
C LEU A 1100 -8.06 -10.41 -23.29
N LYS A 1101 -8.92 -10.52 -22.26
CA LYS A 1101 -10.12 -9.69 -22.15
C LYS A 1101 -9.80 -8.20 -22.09
N ARG A 1102 -8.77 -7.81 -21.33
CA ARG A 1102 -8.33 -6.40 -21.27
C ARG A 1102 -7.75 -5.95 -22.62
N THR A 1103 -6.87 -6.76 -23.23
CA THR A 1103 -6.33 -6.47 -24.57
C THR A 1103 -7.44 -6.36 -25.63
N PHE A 1104 -8.48 -7.20 -25.58
CA PHE A 1104 -9.64 -7.11 -26.45
C PHE A 1104 -10.37 -5.78 -26.30
N ARG A 1105 -10.67 -5.35 -25.07
CA ARG A 1105 -11.32 -4.04 -24.82
C ARG A 1105 -10.51 -2.89 -25.38
N ARG A 1106 -9.19 -2.89 -25.12
CA ARG A 1106 -8.25 -1.85 -25.56
C ARG A 1106 -8.13 -1.74 -27.05
N THR A 1107 -7.92 -2.87 -27.71
CA THR A 1107 -7.79 -2.91 -29.16
C THR A 1107 -9.13 -2.62 -29.85
N SER A 1108 -10.28 -2.97 -29.23
CA SER A 1108 -11.61 -2.57 -29.73
C SER A 1108 -11.81 -1.05 -29.68
N TYR A 1109 -11.40 -0.40 -28.58
CA TYR A 1109 -11.38 1.06 -28.49
C TYR A 1109 -10.39 1.67 -29.49
N LEU A 1110 -9.19 1.10 -29.65
CA LEU A 1110 -8.19 1.55 -30.61
C LEU A 1110 -8.76 1.64 -32.03
N VAL A 1111 -9.28 0.53 -32.57
CA VAL A 1111 -9.75 0.51 -33.97
C VAL A 1111 -10.96 1.42 -34.19
N THR A 1112 -11.82 1.58 -33.20
CA THR A 1112 -12.98 2.48 -33.30
C THR A 1112 -12.57 3.95 -33.20
N ARG A 1113 -11.59 4.28 -32.35
CA ARG A 1113 -11.03 5.64 -32.25
C ARG A 1113 -10.29 6.06 -33.53
N LEU A 1114 -9.44 5.18 -34.08
CA LEU A 1114 -8.77 5.41 -35.37
C LEU A 1114 -9.80 5.68 -36.48
N LEU A 1115 -10.81 4.82 -36.57
CA LEU A 1115 -11.86 4.93 -37.58
C LEU A 1115 -12.70 6.20 -37.40
N ALA A 1116 -13.00 6.59 -36.17
CA ALA A 1116 -13.73 7.81 -35.87
C ALA A 1116 -12.91 9.08 -36.19
N ASN A 1117 -11.57 9.06 -35.99
CA ASN A 1117 -10.68 10.14 -36.45
C ASN A 1117 -10.68 10.28 -37.98
N MET A 1118 -10.97 9.19 -38.71
CA MET A 1118 -11.16 9.20 -40.15
C MET A 1118 -12.56 9.65 -40.62
N GLY A 1119 -13.43 10.08 -39.70
CA GLY A 1119 -14.76 10.63 -39.99
C GLY A 1119 -15.89 9.61 -39.99
N ALA A 1120 -15.65 8.35 -39.61
CA ALA A 1120 -16.71 7.37 -39.45
C ALA A 1120 -17.67 7.74 -38.33
N THR A 1121 -18.89 7.21 -38.41
CA THR A 1121 -19.92 7.36 -37.36
C THR A 1121 -20.24 6.01 -36.75
N GLY A 1122 -20.49 6.01 -35.43
CA GLY A 1122 -20.92 4.82 -34.69
C GLY A 1122 -22.20 5.11 -33.90
N ALA A 1123 -23.22 4.29 -34.08
CA ALA A 1123 -24.51 4.44 -33.41
C ALA A 1123 -24.46 3.93 -31.97
N THR A 1124 -24.96 4.75 -31.04
CA THR A 1124 -25.11 4.40 -29.61
C THR A 1124 -26.53 4.67 -29.13
N PRO A 1125 -27.00 4.01 -28.05
CA PRO A 1125 -28.28 4.32 -27.44
C PRO A 1125 -28.25 5.59 -26.55
N LEU A 1126 -27.09 6.26 -26.43
CA LEU A 1126 -26.84 7.31 -25.44
C LEU A 1126 -27.84 8.48 -25.52
N LEU A 1127 -28.06 9.03 -26.73
CA LEU A 1127 -28.98 10.17 -26.90
C LEU A 1127 -30.42 9.83 -26.47
N LYS A 1128 -30.89 8.62 -26.78
CA LYS A 1128 -32.22 8.14 -26.37
C LYS A 1128 -32.30 7.93 -24.86
N ARG A 1129 -31.25 7.35 -24.26
CA ARG A 1129 -31.13 7.10 -22.81
C ARG A 1129 -31.08 8.37 -21.98
N PHE A 1130 -30.70 9.49 -22.59
CA PHE A 1130 -30.62 10.76 -21.88
C PHE A 1130 -32.00 11.25 -21.44
N GLY A 1131 -32.97 11.38 -22.36
CA GLY A 1131 -34.32 11.85 -22.03
C GLY A 1131 -35.17 10.81 -21.28
N SER A 1132 -34.87 9.52 -21.45
CA SER A 1132 -35.61 8.42 -20.81
C SER A 1132 -34.99 8.00 -19.47
N GLY A 1133 -35.65 8.34 -18.37
CA GLY A 1133 -35.32 7.79 -17.05
C GLY A 1133 -35.32 6.26 -17.05
N VAL A 1134 -34.59 5.64 -16.12
CA VAL A 1134 -34.64 4.19 -15.91
C VAL A 1134 -36.02 3.81 -15.36
N ASP A 1135 -36.72 2.89 -16.02
CA ASP A 1135 -37.97 2.31 -15.51
C ASP A 1135 -37.66 1.42 -14.31
N THR A 1136 -37.94 1.88 -13.10
CA THR A 1136 -37.67 1.11 -11.88
C THR A 1136 -38.57 -0.10 -11.71
N SER A 1137 -39.63 -0.25 -12.51
CA SER A 1137 -40.46 -1.46 -12.52
C SER A 1137 -39.80 -2.62 -13.27
N ARG A 1138 -38.72 -2.36 -14.03
CA ARG A 1138 -37.96 -3.35 -14.80
C ARG A 1138 -36.47 -3.22 -14.49
N PRO A 1139 -35.71 -4.31 -14.33
CA PRO A 1139 -34.27 -4.23 -14.13
C PRO A 1139 -33.55 -3.86 -15.44
N GLU A 1140 -33.56 -2.58 -15.82
CA GLU A 1140 -32.83 -2.08 -16.99
C GLU A 1140 -31.31 -2.03 -16.74
N LYS A 1141 -30.59 -3.06 -17.16
CA LYS A 1141 -29.13 -3.13 -17.06
C LYS A 1141 -28.43 -2.46 -18.26
N ARG A 1142 -28.60 -1.14 -18.39
CA ARG A 1142 -28.13 -0.36 -19.57
C ARG A 1142 -26.61 -0.48 -19.83
N TYR A 1143 -25.81 -0.73 -18.80
CA TYR A 1143 -24.36 -0.93 -18.87
C TYR A 1143 -23.92 -2.26 -19.52
N LEU A 1144 -24.85 -3.19 -19.79
CA LEU A 1144 -24.57 -4.44 -20.50
C LEU A 1144 -24.65 -4.29 -22.03
N GLN A 1145 -25.20 -3.20 -22.55
CA GLN A 1145 -25.51 -3.07 -23.98
C GLN A 1145 -25.21 -1.67 -24.51
N GLY A 1146 -24.59 -1.61 -25.69
CA GLY A 1146 -24.58 -0.43 -26.55
C GLY A 1146 -23.41 0.56 -26.39
N LEU A 1147 -22.52 0.37 -25.41
CA LEU A 1147 -21.31 1.21 -25.22
C LEU A 1147 -20.01 0.39 -25.11
N TYR A 1148 -20.11 -0.89 -24.75
CA TYR A 1148 -18.98 -1.81 -24.59
C TYR A 1148 -19.21 -3.07 -25.42
N MET A 1149 -18.11 -3.75 -25.77
CA MET A 1149 -18.08 -4.90 -26.68
C MET A 1149 -18.00 -6.25 -25.92
N ASP A 1150 -18.12 -6.20 -24.60
CA ASP A 1150 -17.98 -7.33 -23.71
C ASP A 1150 -18.88 -7.15 -22.47
N LEU A 1151 -18.91 -8.15 -21.58
CA LEU A 1151 -19.70 -8.10 -20.35
C LEU A 1151 -18.80 -7.83 -19.12
N PRO A 1152 -19.22 -6.95 -18.19
CA PRO A 1152 -18.49 -6.73 -16.95
C PRO A 1152 -18.50 -8.00 -16.09
N GLN A 1153 -17.39 -8.25 -15.41
CA GLN A 1153 -17.15 -9.32 -14.46
C GLN A 1153 -16.39 -8.76 -13.28
N GLU A 1154 -16.45 -9.43 -12.13
CA GLU A 1154 -15.81 -8.96 -10.89
C GLU A 1154 -14.34 -8.52 -11.07
N TRP A 1155 -13.54 -9.28 -11.83
CA TRP A 1155 -12.11 -9.03 -12.07
C TRP A 1155 -11.79 -7.90 -13.04
N ASP A 1156 -12.82 -7.26 -13.59
CA ASP A 1156 -12.69 -6.09 -14.44
C ASP A 1156 -12.59 -4.79 -13.65
N ASP A 1157 -13.02 -4.80 -12.37
CA ASP A 1157 -12.84 -3.69 -11.44
C ASP A 1157 -11.46 -3.80 -10.76
N PRO A 1158 -10.47 -2.97 -11.14
CA PRO A 1158 -9.12 -3.05 -10.58
C PRO A 1158 -9.07 -2.58 -9.13
N TYR A 1159 -10.04 -1.77 -8.71
CA TYR A 1159 -10.05 -1.12 -7.40
C TYR A 1159 -10.74 -1.97 -6.32
N ARG A 1160 -10.98 -3.25 -6.62
CA ARG A 1160 -11.41 -4.22 -5.60
C ARG A 1160 -10.42 -4.24 -4.45
N PHE A 1161 -10.96 -4.23 -3.25
CA PHE A 1161 -10.17 -4.31 -2.03
C PHE A 1161 -9.98 -5.75 -1.60
N PHE A 1162 -8.77 -6.10 -1.20
CA PHE A 1162 -8.52 -7.33 -0.46
C PHE A 1162 -8.03 -6.96 0.92
N ARG A 1163 -8.80 -7.35 1.93
CA ARG A 1163 -8.27 -7.40 3.30
C ARG A 1163 -7.36 -8.60 3.40
N TRP A 1164 -6.09 -8.31 3.16
CA TRP A 1164 -4.91 -9.13 3.37
C TRP A 1164 -5.01 -9.82 4.75
#